data_AF-A0A523JQV2-F1
#
_entry.id   AF-A0A523JQV2-F1
#
_cell.length_a   1.000
_cell.length_b   1.000
_cell.length_c   1.000
_cell.angle_alpha   90.00
_cell.angle_beta   90.00
_cell.angle_gamma   90.00
#
_symmetry.space_group_name_H-M   'P 1'
#
loop_
_entity.id
_entity.type
_entity.pdbx_description
1 polymer ?
#
loop_
_entity_poly.entity_id
_entity_poly.type
_entity_poly.pdbx_seq_one_letter_code
_entity_poly.pdbx_strand_id
1 'polypeptide(L)'
;KNYDPSQVADFAALVHGPILTAYCQDCHSSQSATAQQPYFAEADVNVAFDAVKPKMDLDDPASSRLVIRLRNEFHNCWAVGCTQAGDDMQAAIQAFADTITATQIDPLLVNSKALRIVEGTIASGGNRFENAQIALWEFKTGQGSMAYDTSGVDPAIDLSLSGDVEWFGGWGITINDGKAQGTTAASKKLHDLIKATGEYAIEAWVVPANVTQEMARIVSYSGGDTTRNFTLQQTLYDYNFLLRTTETSLNGDPALSTPSADEVLQASLQHVVVNYDAVSGRSIYVNGELVTQADPIPAGSLVDWQDTFALVLGSEVSGQGLFQGTFRLVAVHNRVLTPAQIVQNFDVGVGEKFYLLFGIEDIINVPTAYILFEVAQYDSYSYLFTKPHFITLDSAQQPEGIPIQGMRIGLNGAEALVGQAYANLDNTLSASLFGELGQPLASIGAVIPLEKGPADDEFFLTFDLLGSQSYARTGDPPLVIVPTDLPPADRIGVRTFDEINATFAAVTAVSPEEPGVNTTYQNLRQSLPAIEAPKAFLSSHQVALAQLAFEYCNALMEDRGTISTAAMFPGFNFGAAPIIAYANRDALIGPLIDRIMGIAIQSQPDFVDVRDELGFNTFDPITLRPDNLIDRMIAPNSDPLEPQADTRGIAKGVCGAVLGSAVALIQ
;
A
#
# COMPACT_ATOMS: atom_id res chain seq x y z
N LYS A 1 -4.51 14.37 -27.57
CA LYS A 1 -3.08 14.71 -27.73
C LYS A 1 -2.35 14.32 -26.45
N ASN A 2 -1.11 13.81 -26.51
CA ASN A 2 -0.39 13.30 -25.33
C ASN A 2 0.81 14.19 -24.99
N TYR A 3 1.09 14.33 -23.70
CA TYR A 3 2.24 15.09 -23.22
C TYR A 3 3.55 14.30 -23.38
N ASP A 4 4.62 14.97 -23.79
CA ASP A 4 5.96 14.40 -23.96
C ASP A 4 7.03 15.39 -23.48
N PRO A 5 8.16 14.94 -22.87
CA PRO A 5 9.24 15.83 -22.43
C PRO A 5 9.80 16.76 -23.51
N SER A 6 9.74 16.39 -24.79
CA SER A 6 10.18 17.25 -25.90
C SER A 6 9.34 18.53 -26.04
N GLN A 7 8.14 18.57 -25.46
CA GLN A 7 7.20 19.68 -25.55
C GLN A 7 7.46 20.79 -24.52
N VAL A 8 8.38 20.57 -23.56
CA VAL A 8 8.70 21.56 -22.50
C VAL A 8 9.09 22.91 -23.10
N ALA A 9 9.84 22.91 -24.20
CA ALA A 9 10.29 24.14 -24.86
C ALA A 9 9.11 24.93 -25.48
N ASP A 10 8.15 24.22 -26.11
CA ASP A 10 6.96 24.84 -26.68
C ASP A 10 6.04 25.37 -25.56
N PHE A 11 5.87 24.61 -24.48
CA PHE A 11 5.15 25.07 -23.28
C PHE A 11 5.79 26.33 -22.69
N ALA A 12 7.12 26.35 -22.56
CA ALA A 12 7.89 27.49 -22.07
C ALA A 12 7.56 28.77 -22.86
N ALA A 13 7.56 28.65 -24.19
CA ALA A 13 7.42 29.76 -25.11
C ALA A 13 5.96 30.22 -25.29
N LEU A 14 5.00 29.31 -25.23
CA LEU A 14 3.61 29.58 -25.62
C LEU A 14 2.69 29.82 -24.44
N VAL A 15 2.93 29.17 -23.29
CA VAL A 15 2.02 29.23 -22.12
C VAL A 15 2.72 29.77 -20.88
N HIS A 16 3.86 29.16 -20.50
CA HIS A 16 4.53 29.44 -19.23
C HIS A 16 5.02 30.88 -19.16
N GLY A 17 5.93 31.29 -20.04
CA GLY A 17 6.48 32.65 -20.03
C GLY A 17 5.45 33.75 -20.28
N PRO A 18 4.64 33.67 -21.36
CA PRO A 18 3.72 34.75 -21.72
C PRO A 18 2.55 34.93 -20.76
N ILE A 19 2.08 33.84 -20.12
CA ILE A 19 0.87 33.88 -19.29
C ILE A 19 1.18 33.51 -17.83
N LEU A 20 1.69 32.30 -17.55
CA LEU A 20 1.79 31.79 -16.17
C LEU A 20 2.81 32.58 -15.35
N THR A 21 3.99 32.84 -15.89
CA THR A 21 5.01 33.67 -15.24
C THR A 21 4.52 35.11 -15.08
N ALA A 22 3.89 35.66 -16.12
CA ALA A 22 3.45 37.05 -16.13
C ALA A 22 2.33 37.37 -15.13
N TYR A 23 1.40 36.43 -14.91
CA TYR A 23 0.18 36.71 -14.16
C TYR A 23 -0.07 35.80 -12.95
N CYS A 24 0.59 34.64 -12.87
CA CYS A 24 0.31 33.64 -11.84
C CYS A 24 1.48 33.39 -10.87
N GLN A 25 2.71 33.79 -11.24
CA GLN A 25 3.93 33.46 -10.48
C GLN A 25 3.92 33.99 -9.03
N ASP A 26 3.30 35.16 -8.81
CA ASP A 26 3.21 35.78 -7.49
C ASP A 26 2.41 34.95 -6.47
N CYS A 27 1.73 33.88 -6.87
CA CYS A 27 1.09 32.92 -5.95
C CYS A 27 1.45 31.46 -6.29
N HIS A 28 1.57 31.11 -7.57
CA HIS A 28 1.77 29.72 -8.03
C HIS A 28 3.23 29.35 -8.30
N SER A 29 4.16 29.99 -7.58
CA SER A 29 5.57 29.60 -7.47
C SER A 29 5.89 29.24 -6.02
N SER A 30 6.74 28.24 -5.81
CA SER A 30 7.23 27.84 -4.49
C SER A 30 8.07 28.94 -3.80
N GLN A 31 8.56 29.92 -4.57
CA GLN A 31 9.34 31.05 -4.07
C GLN A 31 8.50 32.29 -3.78
N SER A 32 7.19 32.25 -4.03
CA SER A 32 6.29 33.35 -3.68
C SER A 32 6.15 33.50 -2.17
N ALA A 33 6.04 34.76 -1.70
CA ALA A 33 5.68 35.08 -0.32
C ALA A 33 4.26 34.59 0.07
N THR A 34 3.40 34.33 -0.91
CA THR A 34 2.04 33.81 -0.74
C THR A 34 1.84 32.55 -1.58
N ALA A 35 2.81 31.63 -1.52
CA ALA A 35 2.83 30.40 -2.29
C ALA A 35 1.55 29.56 -2.10
N GLN A 36 0.95 29.13 -3.22
CA GLN A 36 -0.24 28.30 -3.30
C GLN A 36 0.00 27.20 -4.34
N GLN A 37 -0.28 25.96 -3.96
CA GLN A 37 -0.28 24.85 -4.91
C GLN A 37 -1.53 24.93 -5.82
N PRO A 38 -1.46 24.39 -7.06
CA PRO A 38 -0.30 23.77 -7.71
C PRO A 38 0.73 24.79 -8.21
N TYR A 39 2.02 24.43 -8.25
CA TYR A 39 3.13 25.32 -8.63
C TYR A 39 3.38 25.38 -10.15
N PHE A 40 2.32 25.60 -10.93
CA PHE A 40 2.39 25.65 -12.40
C PHE A 40 3.04 26.92 -12.97
N ALA A 41 3.41 27.88 -12.14
CA ALA A 41 4.09 29.10 -12.54
C ALA A 41 5.53 29.17 -11.98
N GLU A 42 6.14 28.01 -11.67
CA GLU A 42 7.49 27.98 -11.12
C GLU A 42 8.54 28.54 -12.11
N ALA A 43 9.65 29.10 -11.61
CA ALA A 43 10.76 29.53 -12.44
C ALA A 43 11.43 28.37 -13.18
N ASP A 44 11.52 27.18 -12.57
CA ASP A 44 11.91 25.95 -13.28
C ASP A 44 10.75 25.45 -14.14
N VAL A 45 10.91 25.57 -15.46
CA VAL A 45 9.88 25.22 -16.43
C VAL A 45 9.52 23.74 -16.42
N ASN A 46 10.43 22.84 -16.03
CA ASN A 46 10.10 21.41 -15.96
C ASN A 46 9.14 21.14 -14.80
N VAL A 47 9.39 21.74 -13.64
CA VAL A 47 8.52 21.67 -12.46
C VAL A 47 7.15 22.28 -12.77
N ALA A 48 7.14 23.44 -13.43
CA ALA A 48 5.91 24.10 -13.87
C ALA A 48 5.14 23.24 -14.88
N PHE A 49 5.82 22.62 -15.84
CA PHE A 49 5.22 21.76 -16.85
C PHE A 49 4.56 20.53 -16.23
N ASP A 50 5.24 19.85 -15.30
CA ASP A 50 4.67 18.70 -14.61
C ASP A 50 3.45 19.07 -13.77
N ALA A 51 3.48 20.23 -13.10
CA ALA A 51 2.36 20.71 -12.29
C ALA A 51 1.13 21.14 -13.12
N VAL A 52 1.33 21.58 -14.38
CA VAL A 52 0.25 22.16 -15.19
C VAL A 52 -0.44 21.16 -16.12
N LYS A 53 0.23 20.06 -16.51
CA LYS A 53 -0.33 19.00 -17.37
C LYS A 53 -1.79 18.63 -17.04
N PRO A 54 -2.15 18.31 -15.78
CA PRO A 54 -3.53 17.93 -15.44
C PRO A 54 -4.52 19.11 -15.42
N LYS A 55 -4.09 20.32 -15.81
CA LYS A 55 -4.90 21.56 -15.79
C LYS A 55 -5.15 22.11 -17.20
N MET A 56 -4.48 21.56 -18.21
CA MET A 56 -4.65 21.92 -19.62
C MET A 56 -5.19 20.71 -20.38
N ASP A 57 -6.37 20.89 -20.96
CA ASP A 57 -6.94 19.99 -21.94
C ASP A 57 -6.48 20.43 -23.33
N LEU A 58 -5.69 19.59 -23.98
CA LEU A 58 -5.11 19.86 -25.30
C LEU A 58 -6.07 19.52 -26.45
N ASP A 59 -7.08 18.69 -26.17
CA ASP A 59 -8.09 18.28 -27.15
C ASP A 59 -9.28 19.26 -27.15
N ASP A 60 -9.61 19.84 -25.99
CA ASP A 60 -10.51 21.01 -25.85
C ASP A 60 -9.88 22.14 -25.00
N PRO A 61 -9.08 23.04 -25.59
CA PRO A 61 -8.48 24.15 -24.85
C PRO A 61 -9.45 25.05 -24.10
N ALA A 62 -10.74 25.09 -24.48
CA ALA A 62 -11.74 25.90 -23.77
C ALA A 62 -12.17 25.28 -22.44
N SER A 63 -12.09 23.94 -22.29
CA SER A 63 -12.43 23.19 -21.08
C SER A 63 -11.32 23.23 -20.02
N SER A 64 -10.10 23.65 -20.42
CA SER A 64 -8.93 23.70 -19.54
C SER A 64 -9.21 24.41 -18.21
N ARG A 65 -8.79 23.81 -17.08
CA ARG A 65 -9.05 24.34 -15.73
C ARG A 65 -8.58 25.78 -15.58
N LEU A 66 -7.44 26.12 -16.18
CA LEU A 66 -6.88 27.48 -16.19
C LEU A 66 -7.80 28.49 -16.88
N VAL A 67 -8.42 28.10 -17.98
CA VAL A 67 -9.36 28.93 -18.76
C VAL A 67 -10.64 29.15 -17.96
N ILE A 68 -11.23 28.08 -17.42
CA ILE A 68 -12.46 28.16 -16.60
C ILE A 68 -12.21 29.02 -15.36
N ARG A 69 -11.07 28.84 -14.69
CA ARG A 69 -10.71 29.59 -13.46
C ARG A 69 -10.65 31.10 -13.71
N LEU A 70 -10.14 31.52 -14.86
CA LEU A 70 -10.10 32.92 -15.27
C LEU A 70 -11.47 33.40 -15.76
N ARG A 71 -12.02 32.74 -16.78
CA ARG A 71 -13.20 33.19 -17.53
C ARG A 71 -14.50 33.13 -16.72
N ASN A 72 -14.70 32.03 -15.99
CA ASN A 72 -15.97 31.67 -15.38
C ASN A 72 -15.96 31.85 -13.85
N GLU A 73 -14.80 31.73 -13.21
CA GLU A 73 -14.67 31.82 -11.75
C GLU A 73 -13.97 33.10 -11.26
N PHE A 74 -13.60 33.99 -12.19
CA PHE A 74 -13.17 35.35 -11.94
C PHE A 74 -11.92 35.48 -11.05
N HIS A 75 -10.96 34.57 -11.20
CA HIS A 75 -9.75 34.52 -10.38
C HIS A 75 -8.65 35.47 -10.90
N ASN A 76 -8.35 36.57 -10.19
CA ASN A 76 -7.21 37.47 -10.45
C ASN A 76 -7.02 37.86 -11.93
N CYS A 77 -8.11 38.21 -12.59
CA CYS A 77 -8.14 38.53 -14.00
C CYS A 77 -7.31 39.77 -14.36
N TRP A 78 -6.91 39.87 -15.63
CA TRP A 78 -6.20 41.04 -16.14
C TRP A 78 -7.05 42.31 -16.06
N ALA A 79 -6.40 43.46 -16.19
CA ALA A 79 -7.04 44.78 -16.14
C ALA A 79 -8.17 44.97 -17.18
N VAL A 80 -8.14 44.20 -18.27
CA VAL A 80 -9.14 44.23 -19.36
C VAL A 80 -10.35 43.31 -19.11
N GLY A 81 -10.34 42.52 -18.04
CA GLY A 81 -11.47 41.69 -17.60
C GLY A 81 -11.26 40.18 -17.76
N CYS A 82 -12.10 39.41 -17.07
CA CYS A 82 -12.00 37.95 -16.95
C CYS A 82 -12.29 37.19 -18.25
N THR A 83 -13.18 37.71 -19.09
CA THR A 83 -13.44 37.11 -20.41
C THR A 83 -12.17 37.11 -21.25
N GLN A 84 -11.52 38.27 -21.38
CA GLN A 84 -10.26 38.37 -22.12
C GLN A 84 -9.17 37.53 -21.46
N ALA A 85 -9.09 37.52 -20.12
CA ALA A 85 -8.16 36.67 -19.36
C ALA A 85 -8.26 35.19 -19.73
N GLY A 86 -9.49 34.68 -19.79
CA GLY A 86 -9.76 33.32 -20.26
C GLY A 86 -9.44 33.13 -21.74
N ASP A 87 -9.73 34.12 -22.59
CA ASP A 87 -9.52 34.04 -24.03
C ASP A 87 -8.03 33.96 -24.40
N ASP A 88 -7.12 34.79 -23.83
CA ASP A 88 -5.70 34.64 -24.18
C ASP A 88 -5.08 33.41 -23.51
N MET A 89 -5.57 32.95 -22.35
CA MET A 89 -5.17 31.65 -21.80
C MET A 89 -5.59 30.49 -22.72
N GLN A 90 -6.83 30.49 -23.22
CA GLN A 90 -7.29 29.49 -24.17
C GLN A 90 -6.47 29.54 -25.46
N ALA A 91 -6.19 30.73 -25.98
CA ALA A 91 -5.39 30.90 -27.19
C ALA A 91 -3.95 30.39 -27.01
N ALA A 92 -3.34 30.65 -25.85
CA ALA A 92 -2.01 30.12 -25.51
C ALA A 92 -2.00 28.59 -25.44
N ILE A 93 -2.99 27.99 -24.77
CA ILE A 93 -3.13 26.53 -24.68
C ILE A 93 -3.43 25.94 -26.06
N GLN A 94 -4.26 26.57 -26.88
CA GLN A 94 -4.54 26.14 -28.25
C GLN A 94 -3.26 26.15 -29.10
N ALA A 95 -2.50 27.24 -29.05
CA ALA A 95 -1.25 27.35 -29.80
C ALA A 95 -0.24 26.28 -29.38
N PHE A 96 -0.16 25.97 -28.09
CA PHE A 96 0.66 24.87 -27.58
C PHE A 96 0.12 23.51 -28.02
N ALA A 97 -1.18 23.27 -27.89
CA ALA A 97 -1.81 22.04 -28.34
C ALA A 97 -1.59 21.81 -29.84
N ASP A 98 -1.57 22.85 -30.66
CA ASP A 98 -1.37 22.74 -32.11
C ASP A 98 0.06 22.31 -32.50
N THR A 99 1.05 22.43 -31.61
CA THR A 99 2.39 21.86 -31.83
C THR A 99 2.41 20.34 -31.60
N ILE A 100 1.37 19.81 -30.95
CA ILE A 100 1.29 18.40 -30.56
C ILE A 100 0.45 17.64 -31.59
N THR A 101 1.09 16.69 -32.27
CA THR A 101 0.41 15.79 -33.20
C THR A 101 -0.53 14.87 -32.40
N ALA A 102 -1.78 14.76 -32.84
CA ALA A 102 -2.71 13.82 -32.23
C ALA A 102 -2.23 12.38 -32.48
N THR A 103 -2.06 11.61 -31.40
CA THR A 103 -1.81 10.18 -31.47
C THR A 103 -2.94 9.52 -32.28
N GLN A 104 -2.58 8.86 -33.38
CA GLN A 104 -3.52 8.08 -34.19
C GLN A 104 -3.30 6.60 -33.89
N ILE A 105 -4.41 5.85 -33.82
CA ILE A 105 -4.33 4.38 -33.78
C ILE A 105 -3.61 3.92 -35.05
N ASP A 106 -2.61 3.05 -34.90
CA ASP A 106 -1.93 2.45 -36.04
C ASP A 106 -2.96 1.74 -36.93
N PRO A 107 -3.12 2.14 -38.21
CA PRO A 107 -4.13 1.58 -39.09
C PRO A 107 -3.90 0.10 -39.43
N LEU A 108 -2.74 -0.48 -39.09
CA LEU A 108 -2.47 -1.90 -39.25
C LEU A 108 -3.03 -2.75 -38.10
N LEU A 109 -3.38 -2.15 -36.97
CA LEU A 109 -3.95 -2.87 -35.84
C LEU A 109 -5.33 -3.43 -36.21
N VAL A 110 -5.60 -4.67 -35.78
CA VAL A 110 -6.97 -5.18 -35.72
C VAL A 110 -7.59 -4.64 -34.44
N ASN A 111 -8.44 -3.62 -34.53
CA ASN A 111 -8.97 -2.91 -33.37
C ASN A 111 -10.49 -2.78 -33.35
N SER A 112 -11.07 -2.75 -32.15
CA SER A 112 -12.49 -2.42 -31.95
C SER A 112 -12.77 -0.94 -32.19
N LYS A 113 -14.05 -0.56 -32.17
CA LYS A 113 -14.44 0.84 -31.95
C LYS A 113 -13.93 1.33 -30.59
N ALA A 114 -13.71 2.63 -30.48
CA ALA A 114 -13.28 3.27 -29.25
C ALA A 114 -14.48 3.78 -28.44
N LEU A 115 -14.33 3.83 -27.12
CA LEU A 115 -15.36 4.26 -26.17
C LEU A 115 -14.73 5.00 -25.00
N ARG A 116 -15.43 6.02 -24.50
CA ARG A 116 -15.18 6.64 -23.21
C ARG A 116 -16.05 6.01 -22.14
N ILE A 117 -15.64 6.08 -20.89
CA ILE A 117 -16.42 5.49 -19.78
C ILE A 117 -17.81 6.15 -19.64
N VAL A 118 -17.92 7.44 -19.97
CA VAL A 118 -19.19 8.21 -19.98
C VAL A 118 -20.17 7.77 -21.08
N GLU A 119 -19.70 7.04 -22.09
CA GLU A 119 -20.53 6.43 -23.14
C GLU A 119 -21.02 5.03 -22.72
N GLY A 120 -20.52 4.53 -21.58
CA GLY A 120 -20.95 3.30 -20.96
C GLY A 120 -22.33 3.37 -20.33
N THR A 121 -22.94 2.20 -20.18
CA THR A 121 -24.20 2.09 -19.41
C THR A 121 -23.89 1.82 -17.95
N ILE A 122 -24.56 2.51 -17.03
CA ILE A 122 -24.32 2.33 -15.59
C ILE A 122 -24.65 0.88 -15.20
N ALA A 123 -23.67 0.21 -14.60
CA ALA A 123 -23.74 -1.17 -14.11
C ALA A 123 -23.96 -1.25 -12.58
N SER A 124 -23.96 -0.12 -11.87
CA SER A 124 -24.06 -0.02 -10.39
C SER A 124 -25.44 -0.37 -9.80
N GLY A 125 -26.24 -1.22 -10.46
CA GLY A 125 -27.61 -1.56 -10.08
C GLY A 125 -27.81 -3.01 -9.61
N GLY A 126 -26.76 -3.69 -9.17
CA GLY A 126 -26.88 -5.06 -8.64
C GLY A 126 -27.85 -5.14 -7.44
N ASN A 127 -28.47 -6.31 -7.24
CA ASN A 127 -29.39 -6.54 -6.10
C ASN A 127 -28.60 -6.56 -4.78
N ARG A 128 -28.24 -5.41 -4.20
CA ARG A 128 -27.78 -5.34 -2.80
C ARG A 128 -28.96 -5.65 -1.87
N PHE A 129 -28.67 -6.20 -0.71
CA PHE A 129 -29.66 -6.37 0.35
C PHE A 129 -29.82 -5.06 1.13
N GLU A 130 -30.99 -4.43 0.98
CA GLU A 130 -31.27 -3.08 1.52
C GLU A 130 -32.49 -3.05 2.46
N ASN A 131 -33.24 -4.15 2.61
CA ASN A 131 -34.54 -4.15 3.32
C ASN A 131 -34.50 -3.64 4.78
N ALA A 132 -33.36 -3.81 5.47
CA ALA A 132 -33.19 -3.37 6.85
C ALA A 132 -32.37 -2.06 6.96
N GLN A 133 -32.02 -1.45 5.84
CA GLN A 133 -31.19 -0.25 5.78
C GLN A 133 -31.95 0.97 6.30
N ILE A 134 -31.34 1.69 7.23
CA ILE A 134 -31.91 2.88 7.87
C ILE A 134 -31.08 4.14 7.65
N ALA A 135 -29.87 4.01 7.10
CA ALA A 135 -29.02 5.10 6.63
C ALA A 135 -28.07 4.59 5.53
N LEU A 136 -27.79 5.41 4.52
CA LEU A 136 -26.91 5.05 3.40
C LEU A 136 -26.16 6.27 2.86
N TRP A 137 -24.84 6.15 2.73
CA TRP A 137 -24.00 7.12 2.04
C TRP A 137 -23.16 6.43 0.98
N GLU A 138 -23.51 6.68 -0.28
CA GLU A 138 -22.76 6.20 -1.45
C GLU A 138 -21.84 7.27 -2.02
N PHE A 139 -21.88 8.50 -1.48
CA PHE A 139 -21.03 9.62 -1.90
C PHE A 139 -21.14 9.99 -3.39
N LYS A 140 -22.31 9.76 -3.99
CA LYS A 140 -22.64 10.10 -5.38
C LYS A 140 -22.63 11.60 -5.70
N THR A 141 -22.69 12.45 -4.67
CA THR A 141 -22.77 13.92 -4.85
C THR A 141 -21.51 14.47 -5.51
N GLY A 142 -20.33 13.96 -5.15
CA GLY A 142 -19.05 14.24 -5.82
C GLY A 142 -18.51 15.68 -5.68
N GLN A 143 -19.27 16.59 -5.05
CA GLN A 143 -18.89 17.99 -4.89
C GLN A 143 -19.61 18.65 -3.71
N GLY A 144 -19.11 19.81 -3.28
CA GLY A 144 -19.66 20.57 -2.15
C GLY A 144 -19.24 20.00 -0.80
N SER A 145 -19.94 20.41 0.26
CA SER A 145 -19.58 20.08 1.65
C SER A 145 -20.60 19.16 2.34
N MET A 146 -21.46 18.49 1.58
CA MET A 146 -22.53 17.64 2.12
C MET A 146 -22.55 16.29 1.40
N ALA A 147 -22.57 15.20 2.16
CA ALA A 147 -22.88 13.86 1.67
C ALA A 147 -24.27 13.44 2.17
N TYR A 148 -25.20 13.20 1.25
CA TYR A 148 -26.59 12.96 1.58
C TYR A 148 -26.85 11.51 2.01
N ASP A 149 -27.74 11.34 3.00
CA ASP A 149 -28.30 10.04 3.35
C ASP A 149 -29.37 9.64 2.31
N THR A 150 -29.04 8.68 1.45
CA THR A 150 -29.90 8.23 0.33
C THR A 150 -30.76 7.01 0.65
N SER A 151 -30.83 6.60 1.92
CA SER A 151 -31.63 5.43 2.37
C SER A 151 -33.13 5.57 2.18
N GLY A 152 -33.63 6.80 2.02
CA GLY A 152 -35.06 7.09 1.96
C GLY A 152 -35.80 6.99 3.30
N VAL A 153 -35.07 6.88 4.43
CA VAL A 153 -35.66 6.81 5.78
C VAL A 153 -35.45 8.13 6.52
N ASP A 154 -36.54 8.80 6.89
CA ASP A 154 -36.49 10.08 7.60
C ASP A 154 -36.30 9.96 9.12
N PRO A 155 -35.66 10.96 9.78
CA PRO A 155 -34.92 12.05 9.14
C PRO A 155 -33.63 11.54 8.48
N ALA A 156 -33.32 12.06 7.30
CA ALA A 156 -32.06 11.82 6.62
C ALA A 156 -30.88 12.31 7.48
N ILE A 157 -29.87 11.45 7.66
CA ILE A 157 -28.64 11.80 8.40
C ILE A 157 -27.62 12.34 7.38
N ASP A 158 -27.89 13.52 6.84
CA ASP A 158 -26.93 14.16 5.93
C ASP A 158 -25.63 14.51 6.68
N LEU A 159 -24.48 14.17 6.10
CA LEU A 159 -23.17 14.38 6.69
C LEU A 159 -22.56 15.67 6.17
N SER A 160 -22.28 16.60 7.08
CA SER A 160 -21.46 17.77 6.78
C SER A 160 -20.00 17.38 6.76
N LEU A 161 -19.31 17.71 5.67
CA LEU A 161 -17.87 17.54 5.52
C LEU A 161 -17.14 18.74 6.14
N SER A 162 -16.10 18.48 6.93
CA SER A 162 -15.31 19.53 7.60
C SER A 162 -13.85 19.11 7.75
N GLY A 163 -12.92 20.07 7.72
CA GLY A 163 -11.49 19.80 7.66
C GLY A 163 -11.02 19.52 6.23
N ASP A 164 -9.92 18.79 6.10
CA ASP A 164 -9.39 18.30 4.83
C ASP A 164 -10.07 16.97 4.45
N VAL A 165 -11.16 17.13 3.69
CA VAL A 165 -11.96 16.04 3.12
C VAL A 165 -12.13 16.30 1.63
N GLU A 166 -11.73 15.33 0.82
CA GLU A 166 -11.79 15.41 -0.65
C GLU A 166 -12.83 14.44 -1.19
N TRP A 167 -13.45 14.79 -2.32
CA TRP A 167 -14.30 13.85 -3.04
C TRP A 167 -13.42 12.90 -3.85
N PHE A 168 -13.77 11.61 -3.82
CA PHE A 168 -13.05 10.58 -4.55
C PHE A 168 -13.77 10.23 -5.85
N GLY A 169 -13.02 10.15 -6.96
CA GLY A 169 -13.55 9.81 -8.28
C GLY A 169 -14.22 8.43 -8.33
N GLY A 170 -15.34 8.30 -9.05
CA GLY A 170 -16.13 7.05 -9.10
C GLY A 170 -16.91 6.76 -7.80
N TRP A 171 -17.31 7.83 -7.09
CA TRP A 171 -18.07 7.86 -5.83
C TRP A 171 -17.25 7.51 -4.59
N GLY A 172 -17.10 8.48 -3.68
CA GLY A 172 -16.44 8.31 -2.39
C GLY A 172 -16.00 9.63 -1.78
N ILE A 173 -15.47 9.57 -0.56
CA ILE A 173 -14.76 10.68 0.08
C ILE A 173 -13.45 10.19 0.69
N THR A 174 -12.40 11.00 0.64
CA THR A 174 -11.11 10.76 1.28
C THR A 174 -10.95 11.71 2.45
N ILE A 175 -10.65 11.17 3.63
CA ILE A 175 -10.35 11.91 4.85
C ILE A 175 -8.83 12.01 4.97
N ASN A 176 -8.29 13.23 4.87
CA ASN A 176 -6.87 13.51 5.08
C ASN A 176 -6.62 14.06 6.49
N ASP A 177 -7.42 15.06 6.89
CA ASP A 177 -7.40 15.71 8.21
C ASP A 177 -8.76 16.37 8.48
N GLY A 178 -9.79 15.55 8.69
CA GLY A 178 -11.17 16.04 8.77
C GLY A 178 -12.18 14.98 9.22
N LYS A 179 -13.46 15.24 8.95
CA LYS A 179 -14.56 14.30 9.24
C LYS A 179 -15.82 14.61 8.45
N ALA A 180 -16.68 13.60 8.33
CA ALA A 180 -18.05 13.73 7.84
C ALA A 180 -19.03 13.46 9.01
N GLN A 181 -19.90 14.42 9.35
CA GLN A 181 -20.68 14.33 10.59
C GLN A 181 -22.16 14.70 10.38
N GLY A 182 -23.05 13.87 10.92
CA GLY A 182 -24.48 14.15 11.00
C GLY A 182 -24.86 15.06 12.17
N THR A 183 -26.09 15.57 12.16
CA THR A 183 -26.63 16.28 13.33
C THR A 183 -27.11 15.29 14.38
N THR A 184 -27.04 15.66 15.66
CA THR A 184 -27.58 14.83 16.76
C THR A 184 -29.07 14.55 16.59
N ALA A 185 -29.84 15.54 16.11
CA ALA A 185 -31.26 15.42 15.86
C ALA A 185 -31.59 14.37 14.78
N ALA A 186 -30.84 14.32 13.68
CA ALA A 186 -31.02 13.31 12.66
C ALA A 186 -30.50 11.94 13.12
N SER A 187 -29.33 11.90 13.78
CA SER A 187 -28.70 10.67 14.25
C SER A 187 -29.52 9.92 15.31
N LYS A 188 -30.41 10.60 16.04
CA LYS A 188 -31.39 9.97 16.95
C LYS A 188 -32.18 8.83 16.29
N LYS A 189 -32.42 8.90 14.97
CA LYS A 189 -33.05 7.81 14.19
C LYS A 189 -32.38 6.46 14.45
N LEU A 190 -31.05 6.42 14.52
CA LEU A 190 -30.30 5.18 14.76
C LEU A 190 -30.64 4.59 16.13
N HIS A 191 -30.67 5.41 17.18
CA HIS A 191 -31.07 4.96 18.51
C HIS A 191 -32.48 4.37 18.51
N ASP A 192 -33.44 5.09 17.94
CA ASP A 192 -34.85 4.70 18.02
C ASP A 192 -35.14 3.40 17.25
N LEU A 193 -34.59 3.27 16.04
CA LEU A 193 -34.83 2.10 15.18
C LEU A 193 -34.03 0.87 15.61
N ILE A 194 -32.79 1.04 16.09
CA ILE A 194 -31.95 -0.08 16.54
C ILE A 194 -32.42 -0.61 17.90
N LYS A 195 -32.83 0.25 18.84
CA LYS A 195 -33.38 -0.23 20.12
C LYS A 195 -34.71 -0.94 19.95
N ALA A 196 -35.50 -0.60 18.93
CA ALA A 196 -36.76 -1.26 18.65
C ALA A 196 -36.58 -2.72 18.22
N THR A 197 -35.46 -3.05 17.56
CA THR A 197 -35.15 -4.41 17.11
C THR A 197 -34.21 -5.15 18.06
N GLY A 198 -33.33 -4.42 18.77
CA GLY A 198 -32.30 -5.00 19.63
C GLY A 198 -31.14 -5.64 18.86
N GLU A 199 -31.09 -5.41 17.55
CA GLU A 199 -30.10 -5.95 16.62
C GLU A 199 -29.77 -4.90 15.55
N TYR A 200 -28.56 -4.93 15.01
CA TYR A 200 -28.17 -4.03 13.92
C TYR A 200 -26.90 -4.50 13.20
N ALA A 201 -26.63 -3.87 12.06
CA ALA A 201 -25.37 -4.01 11.34
C ALA A 201 -24.85 -2.65 10.89
N ILE A 202 -23.52 -2.53 10.80
CA ILE A 202 -22.85 -1.43 10.09
C ILE A 202 -22.09 -2.08 8.94
N GLU A 203 -22.30 -1.57 7.74
CA GLU A 203 -21.58 -1.96 6.53
C GLU A 203 -20.75 -0.77 6.06
N ALA A 204 -19.46 -0.99 5.80
CA ALA A 204 -18.56 0.03 5.28
C ALA A 204 -17.65 -0.54 4.20
N TRP A 205 -17.44 0.23 3.14
CA TRP A 205 -16.40 -0.02 2.16
C TRP A 205 -15.34 1.06 2.29
N VAL A 206 -14.15 0.66 2.74
CA VAL A 206 -13.09 1.59 3.13
C VAL A 206 -11.74 1.19 2.56
N VAL A 207 -10.90 2.18 2.29
CA VAL A 207 -9.47 2.04 1.98
C VAL A 207 -8.71 2.77 3.09
N PRO A 208 -8.17 2.07 4.11
CA PRO A 208 -7.24 2.69 5.05
C PRO A 208 -6.04 3.27 4.32
N ALA A 209 -5.60 4.49 4.67
CA ALA A 209 -4.45 5.11 4.02
C ALA A 209 -3.13 4.33 4.28
N ASN A 210 -3.05 3.64 5.42
CA ASN A 210 -1.97 2.76 5.80
C ASN A 210 -2.43 1.82 6.94
N VAL A 211 -1.58 0.85 7.28
CA VAL A 211 -1.79 -0.15 8.34
C VAL A 211 -1.14 0.22 9.69
N THR A 212 -0.72 1.47 9.86
CA THR A 212 0.00 1.94 11.07
C THR A 212 -0.84 2.88 11.94
N GLN A 213 -2.09 3.15 11.59
CA GLN A 213 -2.96 4.04 12.35
C GLN A 213 -3.42 3.37 13.66
N GLU A 214 -3.43 4.12 14.76
CA GLU A 214 -3.83 3.60 16.07
C GLU A 214 -5.09 4.28 16.59
N MET A 215 -6.07 3.48 17.01
CA MET A 215 -7.36 3.96 17.53
C MET A 215 -8.10 4.92 16.59
N ALA A 216 -7.92 4.75 15.28
CA ALA A 216 -8.44 5.59 14.23
C ALA A 216 -9.92 5.28 13.95
N ARG A 217 -10.81 6.27 14.09
CA ARG A 217 -12.28 6.13 14.08
C ARG A 217 -12.82 6.07 12.65
N ILE A 218 -13.24 4.88 12.22
CA ILE A 218 -13.82 4.69 10.88
C ILE A 218 -15.28 5.17 10.89
N VAL A 219 -16.12 4.58 11.73
CA VAL A 219 -17.53 4.97 11.93
C VAL A 219 -17.83 5.01 13.43
N SER A 220 -18.32 6.13 13.94
CA SER A 220 -18.73 6.25 15.35
C SER A 220 -20.12 6.87 15.50
N TYR A 221 -20.88 6.36 16.46
CA TYR A 221 -22.09 7.00 16.98
C TYR A 221 -21.87 7.32 18.46
N SER A 222 -21.45 8.55 18.73
CA SER A 222 -20.76 8.89 19.97
C SER A 222 -20.99 10.33 20.41
N GLY A 223 -20.69 10.59 21.69
CA GLY A 223 -20.71 11.92 22.29
C GLY A 223 -19.31 12.51 22.52
N GLY A 224 -18.25 11.77 22.17
CA GLY A 224 -16.85 12.12 22.38
C GLY A 224 -16.01 10.91 22.81
N ASP A 225 -14.75 11.17 23.15
CA ASP A 225 -13.69 10.14 23.28
C ASP A 225 -13.96 9.04 24.32
N THR A 226 -14.78 9.34 25.33
CA THR A 226 -15.03 8.49 26.50
C THR A 226 -16.47 7.98 26.60
N THR A 227 -17.33 8.30 25.62
CA THR A 227 -18.75 7.97 25.67
C THR A 227 -19.31 7.72 24.27
N ARG A 228 -19.78 6.49 24.02
CA ARG A 228 -20.30 6.09 22.72
C ARG A 228 -21.44 5.10 22.82
N ASN A 229 -22.23 5.01 21.76
CA ASN A 229 -23.08 3.84 21.54
C ASN A 229 -22.28 2.77 20.80
N PHE A 230 -21.58 3.15 19.72
CA PHE A 230 -20.64 2.26 19.04
C PHE A 230 -19.49 3.02 18.37
N THR A 231 -18.42 2.30 18.09
CA THR A 231 -17.35 2.70 17.16
C THR A 231 -16.77 1.48 16.45
N LEU A 232 -16.66 1.55 15.13
CA LEU A 232 -15.71 0.76 14.34
C LEU A 232 -14.43 1.59 14.15
N GLN A 233 -13.28 1.04 14.55
CA GLN A 233 -11.97 1.70 14.44
C GLN A 233 -10.91 0.77 13.85
N GLN A 234 -9.81 1.36 13.42
CA GLN A 234 -8.55 0.70 13.12
C GLN A 234 -7.58 0.83 14.30
N THR A 235 -6.85 -0.25 14.60
CA THR A 235 -5.60 -0.20 15.37
C THR A 235 -4.59 -1.10 14.66
N LEU A 236 -3.55 -0.50 14.08
CA LEU A 236 -2.59 -1.19 13.22
C LEU A 236 -3.31 -2.01 12.14
N TYR A 237 -3.13 -3.34 12.16
CA TYR A 237 -3.74 -4.30 11.25
C TYR A 237 -5.11 -4.83 11.70
N ASP A 238 -5.69 -4.25 12.76
CA ASP A 238 -6.94 -4.75 13.34
C ASP A 238 -8.12 -3.80 13.13
N TYR A 239 -9.25 -4.41 12.75
CA TYR A 239 -10.56 -3.80 12.97
C TYR A 239 -11.01 -4.06 14.40
N ASN A 240 -11.40 -3.01 15.11
CA ASN A 240 -11.89 -3.09 16.48
C ASN A 240 -13.30 -2.51 16.56
N PHE A 241 -14.21 -3.25 17.18
CA PHE A 241 -15.60 -2.89 17.36
C PHE A 241 -15.94 -2.69 18.83
N LEU A 242 -16.12 -1.42 19.20
CA LEU A 242 -16.56 -1.00 20.53
C LEU A 242 -18.06 -0.77 20.50
N LEU A 243 -18.75 -1.28 21.52
CA LEU A 243 -20.20 -1.24 21.60
C LEU A 243 -20.63 -1.10 23.06
N ARG A 244 -21.41 -0.07 23.36
CA ARG A 244 -22.06 0.07 24.67
C ARG A 244 -23.23 -0.91 24.78
N THR A 245 -23.18 -1.75 25.80
CA THR A 245 -24.25 -2.63 26.24
C THR A 245 -24.27 -2.64 27.77
N THR A 246 -25.17 -3.42 28.38
CA THR A 246 -25.17 -3.69 29.83
C THR A 246 -23.90 -4.40 30.32
N GLU A 247 -23.11 -5.00 29.42
CA GLU A 247 -21.90 -5.77 29.74
C GLU A 247 -20.60 -5.01 29.45
N THR A 248 -20.69 -3.77 28.93
CA THR A 248 -19.51 -2.95 28.59
C THR A 248 -19.50 -1.61 29.32
N SER A 249 -18.34 -0.94 29.25
CA SER A 249 -18.20 0.42 29.78
C SER A 249 -19.12 1.41 29.04
N LEU A 250 -19.26 2.62 29.59
CA LEU A 250 -19.86 3.74 28.84
C LEU A 250 -19.14 3.98 27.51
N ASN A 251 -17.86 3.64 27.40
CA ASN A 251 -17.11 3.80 26.18
C ASN A 251 -17.11 2.55 25.29
N GLY A 252 -17.90 1.52 25.61
CA GLY A 252 -18.01 0.30 24.84
C GLY A 252 -16.82 -0.66 24.98
N ASP A 253 -16.03 -0.51 26.05
CA ASP A 253 -14.91 -1.40 26.36
C ASP A 253 -15.37 -2.69 27.09
N PRO A 254 -14.72 -3.84 26.86
CA PRO A 254 -13.63 -4.05 25.90
C PRO A 254 -14.11 -4.15 24.45
N ALA A 255 -13.26 -3.79 23.50
CA ALA A 255 -13.51 -3.97 22.07
C ALA A 255 -13.54 -5.46 21.68
N LEU A 256 -14.27 -5.78 20.62
CA LEU A 256 -14.08 -6.99 19.84
C LEU A 256 -13.09 -6.69 18.71
N SER A 257 -12.06 -7.50 18.53
CA SER A 257 -11.00 -7.24 17.54
C SER A 257 -10.85 -8.40 16.57
N THR A 258 -10.35 -8.13 15.37
CA THR A 258 -9.81 -9.17 14.49
C THR A 258 -8.53 -9.78 15.09
N PRO A 259 -8.14 -11.00 14.70
CA PRO A 259 -6.89 -11.60 15.15
C PRO A 259 -5.67 -10.85 14.60
N SER A 260 -4.85 -10.26 15.49
CA SER A 260 -3.70 -9.44 15.09
C SER A 260 -2.66 -10.19 14.27
N ALA A 261 -2.51 -11.50 14.50
CA ALA A 261 -1.55 -12.33 13.76
C ALA A 261 -1.94 -12.58 12.29
N ASP A 262 -3.22 -12.38 11.95
CA ASP A 262 -3.74 -12.61 10.59
C ASP A 262 -3.64 -11.35 9.73
N GLU A 263 -3.24 -10.21 10.31
CA GLU A 263 -3.09 -8.92 9.64
C GLU A 263 -4.30 -8.57 8.75
N VAL A 264 -5.52 -8.75 9.27
CA VAL A 264 -6.77 -8.73 8.46
C VAL A 264 -6.99 -7.39 7.75
N LEU A 265 -6.72 -6.27 8.42
CA LEU A 265 -6.86 -4.94 7.82
C LEU A 265 -5.68 -4.66 6.90
N GLN A 266 -6.00 -4.24 5.68
CA GLN A 266 -5.03 -3.94 4.64
C GLN A 266 -5.26 -2.53 4.08
N ALA A 267 -4.20 -1.88 3.56
CA ALA A 267 -4.29 -0.58 2.91
C ALA A 267 -4.83 -0.70 1.46
N SER A 268 -5.93 -1.43 1.29
CA SER A 268 -6.64 -1.64 0.02
C SER A 268 -8.14 -1.59 0.27
N LEU A 269 -8.96 -1.54 -0.79
CA LEU A 269 -10.41 -1.50 -0.64
C LEU A 269 -10.92 -2.78 0.03
N GLN A 270 -11.49 -2.63 1.22
CA GLN A 270 -12.08 -3.73 1.99
C GLN A 270 -13.54 -3.45 2.29
N HIS A 271 -14.34 -4.51 2.24
CA HIS A 271 -15.72 -4.54 2.70
C HIS A 271 -15.72 -5.01 4.15
N VAL A 272 -16.17 -4.17 5.07
CA VAL A 272 -16.22 -4.48 6.50
C VAL A 272 -17.66 -4.42 6.97
N VAL A 273 -18.13 -5.49 7.59
CA VAL A 273 -19.45 -5.54 8.21
C VAL A 273 -19.29 -5.91 9.67
N VAL A 274 -19.89 -5.11 10.57
CA VAL A 274 -20.05 -5.51 11.97
C VAL A 274 -21.52 -5.73 12.28
N ASN A 275 -21.81 -6.84 12.94
CA ASN A 275 -23.13 -7.24 13.38
C ASN A 275 -23.20 -7.22 14.91
N TYR A 276 -24.38 -6.96 15.43
CA TYR A 276 -24.70 -7.24 16.82
C TYR A 276 -26.15 -7.68 16.99
N ASP A 277 -26.36 -8.72 17.78
CA ASP A 277 -27.66 -9.08 18.33
C ASP A 277 -27.53 -9.59 19.79
N ALA A 278 -28.62 -9.55 20.55
CA ALA A 278 -28.63 -9.91 21.97
C ALA A 278 -28.43 -11.41 22.26
N VAL A 279 -28.41 -12.28 21.23
CA VAL A 279 -28.20 -13.72 21.36
C VAL A 279 -26.77 -14.10 20.97
N SER A 280 -26.31 -13.66 19.81
CA SER A 280 -25.00 -14.04 19.25
C SER A 280 -23.87 -13.08 19.64
N GLY A 281 -24.19 -11.90 20.16
CA GLY A 281 -23.20 -10.89 20.51
C GLY A 281 -22.66 -10.17 19.28
N ARG A 282 -21.40 -9.72 19.35
CA ARG A 282 -20.76 -8.94 18.28
C ARG A 282 -20.05 -9.86 17.28
N SER A 283 -20.03 -9.46 16.01
CA SER A 283 -19.20 -10.10 14.98
C SER A 283 -18.70 -9.07 13.97
N ILE A 284 -17.57 -9.41 13.34
CA ILE A 284 -16.82 -8.65 12.33
C ILE A 284 -16.58 -9.58 11.14
N TYR A 285 -17.00 -9.11 9.97
CA TYR A 285 -16.77 -9.72 8.68
C TYR A 285 -15.90 -8.80 7.84
N VAL A 286 -14.94 -9.35 7.11
CA VAL A 286 -14.11 -8.63 6.15
C VAL A 286 -14.15 -9.38 4.82
N ASN A 287 -14.48 -8.67 3.74
CA ASN A 287 -14.59 -9.21 2.38
C ASN A 287 -15.52 -10.43 2.27
N GLY A 288 -16.66 -10.39 2.96
CA GLY A 288 -17.63 -11.49 2.98
C GLY A 288 -17.32 -12.62 3.99
N GLU A 289 -16.12 -12.65 4.57
CA GLU A 289 -15.69 -13.72 5.48
C GLU A 289 -15.80 -13.31 6.94
N LEU A 290 -16.24 -14.23 7.80
CA LEU A 290 -16.26 -14.03 9.26
C LEU A 290 -14.82 -14.09 9.79
N VAL A 291 -14.33 -12.99 10.34
CA VAL A 291 -12.93 -12.84 10.82
C VAL A 291 -12.86 -12.59 12.33
N THR A 292 -13.94 -12.87 13.06
CA THR A 292 -14.03 -12.51 14.48
C THR A 292 -13.39 -13.57 15.37
N GLN A 293 -12.60 -13.14 16.35
CA GLN A 293 -12.22 -13.98 17.49
C GLN A 293 -13.40 -14.20 18.47
N ALA A 294 -13.25 -15.10 19.44
CA ALA A 294 -14.27 -15.26 20.48
C ALA A 294 -14.50 -13.93 21.21
N ASP A 295 -15.76 -13.49 21.31
CA ASP A 295 -16.10 -12.24 21.99
C ASP A 295 -15.68 -12.34 23.48
N PRO A 296 -14.86 -11.41 24.01
CA PRO A 296 -14.41 -11.46 25.40
C PRO A 296 -15.52 -11.24 26.44
N ILE A 297 -16.74 -10.87 26.01
CA ILE A 297 -17.88 -10.61 26.88
C ILE A 297 -19.15 -11.36 26.41
N PRO A 298 -20.10 -11.61 27.31
CA PRO A 298 -21.43 -12.07 26.91
C PRO A 298 -22.22 -10.97 26.18
N ALA A 299 -23.27 -11.38 25.44
CA ALA A 299 -24.20 -10.43 24.83
C ALA A 299 -25.02 -9.68 25.89
N GLY A 300 -24.95 -8.34 25.87
CA GLY A 300 -25.73 -7.46 26.73
C GLY A 300 -27.02 -6.94 26.08
N SER A 301 -27.66 -5.96 26.72
CA SER A 301 -28.77 -5.18 26.13
C SER A 301 -28.32 -3.78 25.72
N LEU A 302 -29.00 -3.17 24.73
CA LEU A 302 -28.77 -1.79 24.27
C LEU A 302 -29.54 -0.73 25.08
N VAL A 303 -30.09 -1.08 26.24
CA VAL A 303 -30.97 -0.20 27.04
C VAL A 303 -30.30 1.14 27.39
N ASP A 304 -28.99 1.15 27.64
CA ASP A 304 -28.19 2.31 28.07
C ASP A 304 -27.69 3.21 26.93
N TRP A 305 -28.12 2.94 25.69
CA TRP A 305 -27.82 3.79 24.55
C TRP A 305 -28.40 5.20 24.72
N GLN A 306 -27.63 6.19 24.29
CA GLN A 306 -28.02 7.61 24.33
C GLN A 306 -28.55 8.05 22.96
N ASP A 307 -29.53 8.94 22.97
CA ASP A 307 -30.17 9.46 21.74
C ASP A 307 -29.71 10.88 21.36
N THR A 308 -28.79 11.46 22.13
CA THR A 308 -28.23 12.80 21.92
C THR A 308 -26.87 12.80 21.21
N PHE A 309 -26.41 11.64 20.74
CA PHE A 309 -25.11 11.50 20.06
C PHE A 309 -25.22 11.83 18.57
N ALA A 310 -24.08 12.01 17.91
CA ALA A 310 -24.00 12.23 16.47
C ALA A 310 -23.27 11.07 15.80
N LEU A 311 -23.70 10.72 14.58
CA LEU A 311 -22.93 9.84 13.72
C LEU A 311 -21.80 10.63 13.06
N VAL A 312 -20.60 10.05 13.06
CA VAL A 312 -19.39 10.64 12.48
C VAL A 312 -18.57 9.58 11.76
N LEU A 313 -17.99 9.95 10.61
CA LEU A 313 -17.04 9.17 9.84
C LEU A 313 -15.67 9.85 9.86
N GLY A 314 -14.61 9.06 9.92
CA GLY A 314 -13.22 9.52 9.79
C GLY A 314 -12.62 10.16 11.05
N SER A 315 -13.40 10.36 12.12
CA SER A 315 -12.94 10.94 13.37
C SER A 315 -13.96 10.71 14.49
N GLU A 316 -13.65 11.17 15.69
CA GLU A 316 -14.60 11.34 16.79
C GLU A 316 -15.34 12.70 16.67
N VAL A 317 -16.47 12.87 17.36
CA VAL A 317 -17.20 14.15 17.39
C VAL A 317 -16.31 15.29 17.95
N SER A 318 -15.36 14.96 18.81
CA SER A 318 -14.32 15.87 19.34
C SER A 318 -13.23 16.25 18.33
N GLY A 319 -13.12 15.55 17.20
CA GLY A 319 -12.00 15.66 16.25
C GLY A 319 -10.79 14.78 16.58
N GLN A 320 -10.85 13.95 17.64
CA GLN A 320 -9.78 13.02 18.00
C GLN A 320 -9.90 11.68 17.28
N GLY A 321 -8.81 10.89 17.28
CA GLY A 321 -8.78 9.55 16.67
C GLY A 321 -9.02 9.61 15.15
N LEU A 322 -8.35 10.53 14.46
CA LEU A 322 -8.43 10.68 13.01
C LEU A 322 -8.19 9.33 12.32
N PHE A 323 -9.10 8.96 11.43
CA PHE A 323 -8.90 7.93 10.44
C PHE A 323 -8.61 8.57 9.10
N GLN A 324 -7.40 8.31 8.59
CA GLN A 324 -6.99 8.70 7.26
C GLN A 324 -7.31 7.56 6.30
N GLY A 325 -8.06 7.87 5.24
CA GLY A 325 -8.49 6.85 4.29
C GLY A 325 -9.71 7.28 3.48
N THR A 326 -10.13 6.39 2.60
CA THR A 326 -11.24 6.62 1.67
C THR A 326 -12.46 5.82 2.06
N PHE A 327 -13.64 6.44 2.08
CA PHE A 327 -14.94 5.78 2.19
C PHE A 327 -15.57 5.71 0.80
N ARG A 328 -15.99 4.51 0.39
CA ARG A 328 -16.72 4.26 -0.87
C ARG A 328 -18.21 4.02 -0.63
N LEU A 329 -18.55 3.51 0.54
CA LEU A 329 -19.93 3.34 0.99
C LEU A 329 -19.96 3.20 2.52
N VAL A 330 -20.98 3.77 3.17
CA VAL A 330 -21.34 3.43 4.55
C VAL A 330 -22.84 3.21 4.63
N ALA A 331 -23.28 2.17 5.32
CA ALA A 331 -24.68 1.87 5.57
C ALA A 331 -24.89 1.40 7.01
N VAL A 332 -26.06 1.71 7.57
CA VAL A 332 -26.51 1.18 8.86
C VAL A 332 -27.83 0.44 8.65
N HIS A 333 -27.90 -0.78 9.17
CA HIS A 333 -29.10 -1.62 9.13
C HIS A 333 -29.65 -1.80 10.54
N ASN A 334 -30.97 -1.79 10.73
CA ASN A 334 -31.61 -2.07 12.02
C ASN A 334 -31.83 -3.57 12.30
N ARG A 335 -31.16 -4.44 11.54
CA ARG A 335 -31.09 -5.89 11.76
C ARG A 335 -29.69 -6.37 11.41
N VAL A 336 -29.30 -7.52 11.95
CA VAL A 336 -28.06 -8.17 11.52
C VAL A 336 -28.16 -8.60 10.06
N LEU A 337 -27.03 -8.51 9.35
CA LEU A 337 -26.89 -9.10 8.02
C LEU A 337 -26.49 -10.56 8.17
N THR A 338 -27.22 -11.47 7.53
CA THR A 338 -26.84 -12.88 7.47
C THR A 338 -25.58 -13.05 6.62
N PRO A 339 -24.76 -14.11 6.83
CA PRO A 339 -23.57 -14.34 6.01
C PRO A 339 -23.84 -14.32 4.50
N ALA A 340 -24.97 -14.89 4.06
CA ALA A 340 -25.36 -14.87 2.65
C ALA A 340 -25.66 -13.46 2.12
N GLN A 341 -26.27 -12.59 2.94
CA GLN A 341 -26.52 -11.19 2.58
C GLN A 341 -25.21 -10.37 2.56
N ILE A 342 -24.28 -10.66 3.47
CA ILE A 342 -22.97 -10.02 3.48
C ILE A 342 -22.19 -10.39 2.21
N VAL A 343 -22.14 -11.67 1.84
CA VAL A 343 -21.52 -12.12 0.58
C VAL A 343 -22.22 -11.52 -0.63
N GLN A 344 -23.56 -11.50 -0.65
CA GLN A 344 -24.32 -10.84 -1.72
C GLN A 344 -23.92 -9.36 -1.89
N ASN A 345 -23.82 -8.62 -0.79
CA ASN A 345 -23.40 -7.22 -0.82
C ASN A 345 -21.92 -7.06 -1.19
N PHE A 346 -21.06 -8.00 -0.79
CA PHE A 346 -19.65 -8.03 -1.18
C PHE A 346 -19.50 -8.22 -2.69
N ASP A 347 -20.19 -9.21 -3.26
CA ASP A 347 -20.12 -9.60 -4.68
C ASP A 347 -20.63 -8.49 -5.61
N VAL A 348 -21.63 -7.71 -5.17
CA VAL A 348 -22.10 -6.53 -5.92
C VAL A 348 -21.01 -5.44 -5.97
N GLY A 349 -20.26 -5.28 -4.88
CA GLY A 349 -19.24 -4.24 -4.75
C GLY A 349 -19.81 -2.83 -4.60
N VAL A 350 -18.97 -1.82 -4.78
CA VAL A 350 -19.30 -0.40 -4.64
C VAL A 350 -18.66 0.47 -5.71
N GLY A 351 -19.09 1.73 -5.75
CA GLY A 351 -18.60 2.75 -6.66
C GLY A 351 -19.35 2.77 -8.00
N GLU A 352 -18.94 3.72 -8.82
CA GLU A 352 -19.46 3.91 -10.16
C GLU A 352 -18.85 2.88 -11.12
N LYS A 353 -19.71 2.00 -11.64
CA LYS A 353 -19.37 0.92 -12.57
C LYS A 353 -20.12 1.13 -13.88
N PHE A 354 -19.48 0.84 -14.99
CA PHE A 354 -20.02 0.98 -16.33
C PHE A 354 -19.83 -0.30 -17.13
N TYR A 355 -20.82 -0.66 -17.92
CA TYR A 355 -20.64 -1.60 -19.01
C TYR A 355 -20.21 -0.86 -20.27
N LEU A 356 -19.00 -1.18 -20.75
CA LEU A 356 -18.47 -0.70 -22.04
C LEU A 356 -18.58 -1.81 -23.09
N LEU A 357 -19.21 -1.51 -24.22
CA LEU A 357 -19.46 -2.44 -25.32
C LEU A 357 -18.60 -2.09 -26.54
N PHE A 358 -17.38 -2.61 -26.59
CA PHE A 358 -16.45 -2.36 -27.69
C PHE A 358 -16.92 -3.06 -28.97
N GLY A 359 -17.35 -2.28 -29.96
CA GLY A 359 -17.88 -2.80 -31.22
C GLY A 359 -16.83 -3.53 -32.06
N ILE A 360 -17.15 -4.75 -32.48
CA ILE A 360 -16.30 -5.62 -33.33
C ILE A 360 -17.06 -6.16 -34.56
N GLU A 361 -18.29 -5.71 -34.78
CA GLU A 361 -19.21 -6.20 -35.81
C GLU A 361 -18.61 -6.16 -37.22
N ASP A 362 -17.89 -5.09 -37.55
CA ASP A 362 -17.25 -4.90 -38.86
C ASP A 362 -16.07 -5.86 -39.09
N ILE A 363 -15.47 -6.37 -38.01
CA ILE A 363 -14.27 -7.22 -38.07
C ILE A 363 -14.67 -8.67 -38.35
N ILE A 364 -15.71 -9.14 -37.66
CA ILE A 364 -16.16 -10.54 -37.72
C ILE A 364 -17.43 -10.74 -38.58
N ASN A 365 -18.01 -9.67 -39.12
CA ASN A 365 -19.26 -9.67 -39.90
C ASN A 365 -20.46 -10.27 -39.13
N VAL A 366 -20.55 -9.99 -37.83
CA VAL A 366 -21.69 -10.36 -36.98
C VAL A 366 -22.37 -9.07 -36.51
N PRO A 367 -23.63 -8.80 -36.89
CA PRO A 367 -24.31 -7.56 -36.50
C PRO A 367 -24.38 -7.38 -34.99
N THR A 368 -24.18 -6.14 -34.51
CA THR A 368 -24.27 -5.78 -33.08
C THR A 368 -23.42 -6.65 -32.16
N ALA A 369 -22.23 -7.05 -32.63
CA ALA A 369 -21.28 -7.84 -31.88
C ALA A 369 -20.31 -6.95 -31.09
N TYR A 370 -20.15 -7.25 -29.80
CA TYR A 370 -19.36 -6.46 -28.88
C TYR A 370 -18.47 -7.33 -28.00
N ILE A 371 -17.35 -6.75 -27.57
CA ILE A 371 -16.68 -7.17 -26.34
C ILE A 371 -17.17 -6.26 -25.20
N LEU A 372 -17.89 -6.85 -24.26
CA LEU A 372 -18.39 -6.20 -23.05
C LEU A 372 -17.33 -6.23 -21.95
N PHE A 373 -17.10 -5.10 -21.28
CA PHE A 373 -16.35 -5.02 -20.02
C PHE A 373 -17.17 -4.37 -18.92
N GLU A 374 -17.00 -4.82 -17.69
CA GLU A 374 -17.34 -4.04 -16.48
C GLU A 374 -16.12 -3.16 -16.14
N VAL A 375 -16.30 -1.85 -16.14
CA VAL A 375 -15.25 -0.85 -15.94
C VAL A 375 -15.62 0.06 -14.78
N ALA A 376 -14.68 0.29 -13.87
CA ALA A 376 -14.83 1.24 -12.78
C ALA A 376 -13.58 2.10 -12.63
N GLN A 377 -13.74 3.32 -12.14
CA GLN A 377 -12.58 4.05 -11.63
C GLN A 377 -12.11 3.36 -10.35
N TYR A 378 -10.91 2.78 -10.41
CA TYR A 378 -10.33 1.98 -9.34
C TYR A 378 -9.77 2.88 -8.24
N ASP A 379 -9.01 3.89 -8.66
CA ASP A 379 -8.52 4.96 -7.81
C ASP A 379 -8.41 6.30 -8.58
N SER A 380 -7.77 7.29 -7.96
CA SER A 380 -7.58 8.60 -8.58
C SER A 380 -6.64 8.58 -9.80
N TYR A 381 -6.01 7.44 -10.10
CA TYR A 381 -4.96 7.28 -11.12
C TYR A 381 -5.20 6.12 -12.08
N SER A 382 -6.29 5.35 -11.94
CA SER A 382 -6.49 4.14 -12.73
C SER A 382 -7.95 3.69 -12.84
N TYR A 383 -8.20 2.89 -13.87
CA TYR A 383 -9.44 2.18 -14.12
C TYR A 383 -9.23 0.67 -13.94
N LEU A 384 -10.24 0.00 -13.41
CA LEU A 384 -10.29 -1.45 -13.32
C LEU A 384 -11.24 -1.97 -14.41
N PHE A 385 -10.68 -2.70 -15.38
CA PHE A 385 -11.39 -3.45 -16.40
C PHE A 385 -11.54 -4.89 -15.94
N THR A 386 -12.77 -5.41 -15.89
CA THR A 386 -13.06 -6.77 -15.43
C THR A 386 -14.15 -7.42 -16.27
N LYS A 387 -14.25 -8.75 -16.14
CA LYS A 387 -15.31 -9.57 -16.75
C LYS A 387 -15.47 -9.32 -18.27
N PRO A 388 -14.41 -9.49 -19.08
CA PRO A 388 -14.59 -9.44 -20.53
C PRO A 388 -15.53 -10.54 -21.01
N HIS A 389 -16.58 -10.15 -21.74
CA HIS A 389 -17.52 -11.08 -22.36
C HIS A 389 -17.70 -10.76 -23.85
N PHE A 390 -17.87 -11.79 -24.68
CA PHE A 390 -18.36 -11.61 -26.03
C PHE A 390 -19.89 -11.72 -26.03
N ILE A 391 -20.56 -10.77 -26.69
CA ILE A 391 -22.02 -10.73 -26.80
C ILE A 391 -22.45 -10.20 -28.18
N THR A 392 -23.62 -10.62 -28.63
CA THR A 392 -24.38 -9.95 -29.68
C THR A 392 -25.73 -9.50 -29.12
N LEU A 393 -26.14 -8.28 -29.42
CA LEU A 393 -27.45 -7.75 -28.97
C LEU A 393 -28.60 -8.25 -29.86
N ASP A 394 -28.29 -8.82 -31.03
CA ASP A 394 -29.27 -9.49 -31.89
C ASP A 394 -29.37 -10.98 -31.55
N SER A 395 -30.43 -11.33 -30.80
CA SER A 395 -30.73 -12.71 -30.40
C SER A 395 -30.92 -13.71 -31.56
N ALA A 396 -31.13 -13.23 -32.80
CA ALA A 396 -31.21 -14.10 -33.97
C ALA A 396 -29.83 -14.57 -34.46
N GLN A 397 -28.75 -13.88 -34.08
CA GLN A 397 -27.39 -14.27 -34.44
C GLN A 397 -26.93 -15.46 -33.60
N GLN A 398 -26.27 -16.41 -34.25
CA GLN A 398 -25.69 -17.61 -33.63
C GLN A 398 -24.24 -17.77 -34.10
N PRO A 399 -23.33 -16.86 -33.72
CA PRO A 399 -21.91 -16.95 -34.07
C PRO A 399 -21.32 -18.27 -33.54
N GLU A 400 -20.44 -18.90 -34.32
CA GLU A 400 -19.80 -20.17 -33.96
C GLU A 400 -18.41 -20.25 -34.59
N GLY A 401 -17.42 -20.73 -33.83
CA GLY A 401 -16.10 -21.06 -34.37
C GLY A 401 -15.22 -19.87 -34.75
N ILE A 402 -15.45 -18.68 -34.18
CA ILE A 402 -14.69 -17.46 -34.52
C ILE A 402 -13.50 -17.33 -33.54
N PRO A 403 -12.24 -17.42 -33.99
CA PRO A 403 -11.10 -17.31 -33.08
C PRO A 403 -10.91 -15.86 -32.58
N ILE A 404 -10.47 -15.71 -31.33
CA ILE A 404 -10.04 -14.45 -30.72
C ILE A 404 -8.76 -14.71 -29.93
N GLN A 405 -7.69 -13.98 -30.24
CA GLN A 405 -6.38 -14.14 -29.60
C GLN A 405 -5.72 -12.79 -29.31
N GLY A 406 -4.96 -12.75 -28.21
CA GLY A 406 -4.03 -11.66 -27.92
C GLY A 406 -4.66 -10.30 -27.72
N MET A 407 -5.78 -10.27 -26.99
CA MET A 407 -6.55 -9.06 -26.74
C MET A 407 -5.78 -8.10 -25.82
N ARG A 408 -5.66 -6.83 -26.21
CA ARG A 408 -5.04 -5.76 -25.40
C ARG A 408 -5.95 -4.55 -25.33
N ILE A 409 -5.80 -3.76 -24.27
CA ILE A 409 -6.53 -2.51 -24.08
C ILE A 409 -5.66 -1.34 -24.55
N GLY A 410 -6.19 -0.56 -25.47
CA GLY A 410 -5.64 0.72 -25.87
C GLY A 410 -6.29 1.88 -25.12
N LEU A 411 -5.51 2.95 -24.94
CA LEU A 411 -5.87 4.20 -24.30
C LEU A 411 -5.36 5.35 -25.16
N ASN A 412 -6.24 6.31 -25.47
CA ASN A 412 -5.89 7.58 -26.13
C ASN A 412 -5.04 7.42 -27.41
N GLY A 413 -5.40 6.43 -28.23
CA GLY A 413 -4.78 6.18 -29.53
C GLY A 413 -3.56 5.25 -29.54
N ALA A 414 -3.12 4.71 -28.39
CA ALA A 414 -2.03 3.75 -28.30
C ALA A 414 -2.40 2.54 -27.42
N GLU A 415 -1.73 1.39 -27.57
CA GLU A 415 -1.86 0.30 -26.59
C GLU A 415 -1.34 0.75 -25.23
N ALA A 416 -2.06 0.46 -24.14
CA ALA A 416 -1.57 0.78 -22.80
C ALA A 416 -0.28 -0.01 -22.49
N LEU A 417 0.73 0.67 -21.93
CA LEU A 417 2.06 0.09 -21.70
C LEU A 417 2.07 -1.01 -20.62
N VAL A 418 1.12 -0.93 -19.68
CA VAL A 418 0.98 -1.83 -18.53
C VAL A 418 -0.46 -2.27 -18.38
N GLY A 419 -0.69 -3.30 -17.54
CA GLY A 419 -2.04 -3.78 -17.26
C GLY A 419 -2.65 -4.68 -18.35
N GLN A 420 -1.84 -5.18 -19.30
CA GLN A 420 -2.29 -6.03 -20.40
C GLN A 420 -2.58 -7.48 -19.98
N ALA A 421 -3.48 -7.66 -19.01
CA ALA A 421 -3.84 -8.97 -18.46
C ALA A 421 -4.37 -9.95 -19.53
N TYR A 422 -5.04 -9.42 -20.56
CA TYR A 422 -5.69 -10.21 -21.62
C TYR A 422 -4.79 -10.57 -22.80
N ALA A 423 -3.50 -10.16 -22.78
CA ALA A 423 -2.57 -10.33 -23.89
C ALA A 423 -2.32 -11.79 -24.29
N ASN A 424 -2.60 -12.75 -23.41
CA ASN A 424 -2.47 -14.18 -23.67
C ASN A 424 -3.82 -14.89 -23.87
N LEU A 425 -4.90 -14.13 -24.07
CA LEU A 425 -6.22 -14.69 -24.39
C LEU A 425 -6.13 -15.55 -25.65
N ASP A 426 -6.72 -16.75 -25.62
CA ASP A 426 -6.85 -17.65 -26.77
C ASP A 426 -8.16 -18.42 -26.65
N ASN A 427 -9.23 -17.86 -27.22
CA ASN A 427 -10.58 -18.40 -27.12
C ASN A 427 -11.20 -18.59 -28.52
N THR A 428 -12.28 -19.37 -28.57
CA THR A 428 -13.17 -19.46 -29.74
C THR A 428 -14.55 -18.91 -29.35
N LEU A 429 -15.06 -17.93 -30.09
CA LEU A 429 -16.37 -17.35 -29.86
C LEU A 429 -17.49 -18.27 -30.36
N SER A 430 -18.49 -18.47 -29.52
CA SER A 430 -19.64 -19.34 -29.77
C SER A 430 -20.87 -18.88 -28.98
N ALA A 431 -22.00 -18.78 -29.65
CA ALA A 431 -23.30 -18.50 -29.02
C ALA A 431 -23.72 -19.59 -28.01
N SER A 432 -23.22 -20.81 -28.18
CA SER A 432 -23.51 -21.92 -27.25
C SER A 432 -22.94 -21.69 -25.84
N LEU A 433 -21.99 -20.77 -25.70
CA LEU A 433 -21.32 -20.44 -24.43
C LEU A 433 -21.91 -19.19 -23.76
N PHE A 434 -23.02 -18.65 -24.25
CA PHE A 434 -23.62 -17.44 -23.70
C PHE A 434 -24.26 -17.71 -22.34
N GLY A 435 -23.79 -16.97 -21.32
CA GLY A 435 -24.46 -16.79 -20.03
C GLY A 435 -25.28 -15.50 -20.00
N GLU A 436 -25.55 -15.01 -18.79
CA GLU A 436 -26.33 -13.78 -18.56
C GLU A 436 -25.74 -12.54 -19.24
N LEU A 437 -24.40 -12.42 -19.27
CA LEU A 437 -23.67 -11.32 -19.90
C LEU A 437 -23.05 -11.68 -21.27
N GLY A 438 -23.38 -12.85 -21.82
CA GLY A 438 -22.72 -13.41 -23.01
C GLY A 438 -21.66 -14.46 -22.67
N GLN A 439 -20.76 -14.75 -23.60
CA GLN A 439 -19.67 -15.71 -23.40
C GLN A 439 -18.54 -15.10 -22.57
N PRO A 440 -18.18 -15.63 -21.40
CA PRO A 440 -17.02 -15.16 -20.64
C PRO A 440 -15.72 -15.44 -21.42
N LEU A 441 -14.84 -14.44 -21.49
CA LEU A 441 -13.55 -14.56 -22.16
C LEU A 441 -12.39 -14.80 -21.19
N ALA A 442 -12.39 -14.12 -20.04
CA ALA A 442 -11.38 -14.26 -19.00
C ALA A 442 -11.95 -13.96 -17.61
N SER A 443 -11.33 -14.52 -16.57
CA SER A 443 -11.69 -14.30 -15.16
C SER A 443 -10.81 -13.28 -14.44
N ILE A 444 -9.77 -12.78 -15.11
CA ILE A 444 -8.82 -11.81 -14.54
C ILE A 444 -9.22 -10.37 -14.85
N GLY A 445 -8.80 -9.43 -14.00
CA GLY A 445 -8.94 -7.99 -14.20
C GLY A 445 -7.66 -7.35 -14.77
N ALA A 446 -7.81 -6.18 -15.38
CA ALA A 446 -6.73 -5.32 -15.83
C ALA A 446 -6.86 -3.94 -15.17
N VAL A 447 -5.78 -3.44 -14.58
CA VAL A 447 -5.70 -2.06 -14.10
C VAL A 447 -5.01 -1.23 -15.17
N ILE A 448 -5.74 -0.26 -15.73
CA ILE A 448 -5.28 0.62 -16.80
C ILE A 448 -5.09 2.01 -16.21
N PRO A 449 -3.94 2.68 -16.46
CA PRO A 449 -3.72 4.03 -15.93
C PRO A 449 -4.75 5.01 -16.46
N LEU A 450 -5.04 6.02 -15.65
CA LEU A 450 -5.78 7.22 -16.02
C LEU A 450 -4.80 8.23 -16.61
N GLU A 451 -5.13 8.80 -17.77
CA GLU A 451 -4.28 9.77 -18.46
C GLU A 451 -4.92 11.15 -18.52
N LYS A 452 -6.04 11.28 -19.24
CA LYS A 452 -6.78 12.53 -19.42
C LYS A 452 -7.90 12.71 -18.41
N GLY A 453 -8.35 11.60 -17.80
CA GLY A 453 -9.45 11.58 -16.84
C GLY A 453 -10.73 10.97 -17.39
N PRO A 454 -11.71 10.64 -16.53
CA PRO A 454 -12.83 9.78 -16.90
C PRO A 454 -13.74 10.35 -17.99
N ALA A 455 -13.84 11.67 -18.12
CA ALA A 455 -14.67 12.27 -19.18
C ALA A 455 -14.04 12.12 -20.58
N ASP A 456 -12.70 12.04 -20.64
CA ASP A 456 -11.94 12.28 -21.87
C ASP A 456 -11.03 11.11 -22.28
N ASP A 457 -10.71 10.20 -21.35
CA ASP A 457 -9.99 8.97 -21.65
C ASP A 457 -10.80 8.06 -22.57
N GLU A 458 -10.25 7.81 -23.75
CA GLU A 458 -10.85 6.96 -24.77
C GLU A 458 -10.13 5.62 -24.83
N PHE A 459 -10.90 4.54 -24.67
CA PHE A 459 -10.41 3.17 -24.68
C PHE A 459 -10.75 2.48 -26.01
N PHE A 460 -9.93 1.54 -26.42
CA PHE A 460 -10.23 0.62 -27.52
C PHE A 460 -9.59 -0.74 -27.26
N LEU A 461 -9.94 -1.76 -28.02
CA LEU A 461 -9.32 -3.08 -27.91
C LEU A 461 -8.53 -3.37 -29.18
N THR A 462 -7.43 -4.11 -29.04
CA THR A 462 -6.63 -4.61 -30.18
C THR A 462 -6.44 -6.12 -30.06
N PHE A 463 -6.25 -6.80 -31.19
CA PHE A 463 -6.22 -8.26 -31.25
C PHE A 463 -5.03 -8.78 -32.07
N ASP A 464 -4.40 -9.89 -31.64
CA ASP A 464 -3.42 -10.61 -32.47
C ASP A 464 -4.16 -11.36 -33.60
N LEU A 465 -5.32 -11.93 -33.29
CA LEU A 465 -6.24 -12.59 -34.23
C LEU A 465 -7.69 -12.32 -33.80
N LEU A 466 -8.54 -11.91 -34.72
CA LEU A 466 -9.99 -11.86 -34.53
C LEU A 466 -10.71 -12.27 -35.81
N GLY A 467 -11.38 -13.42 -35.77
CA GLY A 467 -11.97 -14.04 -36.96
C GLY A 467 -10.91 -14.38 -38.00
N SER A 468 -10.95 -13.71 -39.15
CA SER A 468 -9.96 -13.86 -40.21
C SER A 468 -8.90 -12.76 -40.25
N GLN A 469 -9.03 -11.73 -39.40
CA GLN A 469 -8.10 -10.60 -39.37
C GLN A 469 -7.00 -10.88 -38.36
N SER A 470 -5.75 -10.63 -38.73
CA SER A 470 -4.60 -10.82 -37.84
C SER A 470 -3.65 -9.64 -37.88
N TYR A 471 -3.02 -9.39 -36.74
CA TYR A 471 -1.93 -8.44 -36.59
C TYR A 471 -0.74 -9.15 -35.95
N ALA A 472 0.38 -9.18 -36.66
CA ALA A 472 1.61 -9.77 -36.14
C ALA A 472 2.34 -8.72 -35.29
N ARG A 473 2.14 -8.76 -33.98
CA ARG A 473 2.94 -7.94 -33.05
C ARG A 473 4.42 -8.31 -33.23
N THR A 474 5.26 -7.30 -33.43
CA THR A 474 6.70 -7.49 -33.35
C THR A 474 7.01 -7.89 -31.92
N GLY A 475 7.47 -9.13 -31.71
CA GLY A 475 7.89 -9.57 -30.38
C GLY A 475 8.91 -8.59 -29.80
N ASP A 476 8.91 -8.42 -28.49
CA ASP A 476 9.93 -7.63 -27.82
C ASP A 476 11.30 -8.05 -28.36
N PRO A 477 12.17 -7.10 -28.75
CA PRO A 477 13.51 -7.46 -29.17
C PRO A 477 14.08 -8.35 -28.07
N PRO A 478 14.65 -9.53 -28.42
CA PRO A 478 15.24 -10.39 -27.42
C PRO A 478 16.18 -9.54 -26.58
N LEU A 479 16.10 -9.65 -25.25
CA LEU A 479 17.01 -8.98 -24.33
C LEU A 479 18.44 -9.26 -24.80
N VAL A 480 19.03 -8.31 -25.53
CA VAL A 480 20.42 -8.36 -25.91
C VAL A 480 21.16 -7.96 -24.65
N ILE A 481 21.51 -8.96 -23.83
CA ILE A 481 22.47 -8.77 -22.76
C ILE A 481 23.80 -8.51 -23.46
N VAL A 482 24.07 -7.25 -23.79
CA VAL A 482 25.43 -6.81 -24.08
C VAL A 482 26.17 -6.94 -22.76
N PRO A 483 27.20 -7.81 -22.63
CA PRO A 483 28.01 -7.82 -21.43
C PRO A 483 28.58 -6.41 -21.26
N THR A 484 28.00 -5.68 -20.32
CA THR A 484 28.46 -4.37 -19.94
C THR A 484 29.70 -4.61 -19.11
N ASP A 485 30.81 -3.99 -19.52
CA ASP A 485 32.01 -3.92 -18.70
C ASP A 485 31.62 -3.14 -17.43
N LEU A 486 31.38 -3.88 -16.33
CA LEU A 486 31.05 -3.28 -15.06
C LEU A 486 32.27 -2.48 -14.58
N PRO A 487 32.06 -1.39 -13.82
CA PRO A 487 33.16 -0.73 -13.13
C PRO A 487 33.99 -1.78 -12.37
N PRO A 488 35.33 -1.64 -12.30
CA PRO A 488 36.15 -2.53 -11.50
C PRO A 488 35.56 -2.67 -10.10
N ALA A 489 35.39 -3.91 -9.63
CA ALA A 489 34.91 -4.16 -8.27
C ALA A 489 35.78 -3.42 -7.25
N ASP A 490 35.15 -2.91 -6.19
CA ASP A 490 35.86 -2.21 -5.14
C ASP A 490 36.92 -3.13 -4.53
N ARG A 491 38.14 -2.61 -4.31
CA ARG A 491 39.27 -3.38 -3.77
C ARG A 491 39.03 -3.87 -2.33
N ILE A 492 38.09 -3.23 -1.63
CA ILE A 492 37.68 -3.55 -0.27
C ILE A 492 36.16 -3.71 -0.31
N GLY A 493 35.64 -4.76 0.27
CA GLY A 493 34.21 -5.03 0.37
C GLY A 493 33.79 -5.42 1.78
N VAL A 494 32.49 -5.60 1.94
CA VAL A 494 31.91 -6.28 3.11
C VAL A 494 31.34 -7.61 2.67
N ARG A 495 31.48 -8.64 3.48
CA ARG A 495 30.80 -9.91 3.25
C ARG A 495 29.29 -9.70 3.29
N THR A 496 28.59 -10.32 2.35
CA THR A 496 27.14 -10.41 2.35
C THR A 496 26.65 -11.26 3.52
N PHE A 497 25.36 -11.15 3.85
CA PHE A 497 24.75 -11.91 4.93
C PHE A 497 24.94 -13.44 4.78
N ASP A 498 24.92 -13.97 3.56
CA ASP A 498 25.18 -15.39 3.29
C ASP A 498 26.64 -15.77 3.55
N GLU A 499 27.58 -14.92 3.17
CA GLU A 499 29.00 -15.13 3.39
C GLU A 499 29.40 -15.00 4.85
N ILE A 500 28.76 -14.08 5.59
CA ILE A 500 28.90 -13.96 7.05
C ILE A 500 28.46 -15.26 7.72
N ASN A 501 27.28 -15.77 7.37
CA ASN A 501 26.72 -17.00 7.94
C ASN A 501 27.62 -18.22 7.65
N ALA A 502 28.10 -18.33 6.40
CA ALA A 502 29.04 -19.37 6.00
C ALA A 502 30.39 -19.26 6.74
N THR A 503 30.90 -18.04 6.92
CA THR A 503 32.16 -17.79 7.65
C THR A 503 32.02 -18.18 9.12
N PHE A 504 30.94 -17.78 9.78
CA PHE A 504 30.72 -18.11 11.19
C PHE A 504 30.58 -19.62 11.40
N ALA A 505 29.85 -20.30 10.51
CA ALA A 505 29.73 -21.75 10.54
C ALA A 505 31.08 -22.46 10.35
N ALA A 506 31.89 -22.02 9.39
CA ALA A 506 33.19 -22.61 9.12
C ALA A 506 34.16 -22.46 10.31
N VAL A 507 34.19 -21.27 10.92
CA VAL A 507 35.13 -20.96 12.00
C VAL A 507 34.75 -21.65 13.32
N THR A 508 33.46 -21.63 13.64
CA THR A 508 32.95 -22.24 14.89
C THR A 508 32.67 -23.74 14.76
N ALA A 509 32.66 -24.28 13.54
CA ALA A 509 32.25 -25.64 13.23
C ALA A 509 30.80 -25.96 13.66
N VAL A 510 29.95 -24.95 13.84
CA VAL A 510 28.51 -25.06 14.13
C VAL A 510 27.74 -24.97 12.82
N SER A 511 26.73 -25.83 12.65
CA SER A 511 25.89 -25.83 11.45
C SER A 511 24.98 -24.59 11.42
N PRO A 512 24.81 -23.92 10.26
CA PRO A 512 23.82 -22.84 10.10
C PRO A 512 22.38 -23.26 10.42
N GLU A 513 22.09 -24.57 10.34
CA GLU A 513 20.80 -25.17 10.64
C GLU A 513 20.60 -25.49 12.12
N GLU A 514 21.59 -25.21 12.99
CA GLU A 514 21.41 -25.28 14.44
C GLU A 514 20.22 -24.37 14.84
N PRO A 515 19.21 -24.85 15.58
CA PRO A 515 17.94 -24.14 15.75
C PRO A 515 18.05 -22.69 16.25
N GLY A 516 18.96 -22.42 17.19
CA GLY A 516 19.18 -21.08 17.74
C GLY A 516 19.87 -20.16 16.72
N VAL A 517 20.87 -20.69 16.03
CA VAL A 517 21.58 -19.99 14.95
C VAL A 517 20.63 -19.67 13.79
N ASN A 518 19.88 -20.64 13.28
CA ASN A 518 18.98 -20.45 12.14
C ASN A 518 17.90 -19.41 12.46
N THR A 519 17.28 -19.50 13.64
CA THR A 519 16.26 -18.53 14.08
C THR A 519 16.85 -17.11 14.15
N THR A 520 18.03 -16.97 14.76
CA THR A 520 18.72 -15.68 14.87
C THR A 520 19.11 -15.12 13.50
N TYR A 521 19.61 -15.97 12.61
CA TYR A 521 19.97 -15.61 11.25
C TYR A 521 18.77 -15.14 10.42
N GLN A 522 17.62 -15.84 10.48
CA GLN A 522 16.40 -15.40 9.75
C GLN A 522 15.90 -14.04 10.25
N ASN A 523 15.90 -13.81 11.56
CA ASN A 523 15.46 -12.54 12.15
C ASN A 523 16.37 -11.37 11.78
N LEU A 524 17.69 -11.62 11.63
CA LEU A 524 18.69 -10.59 11.38
C LEU A 524 19.04 -10.41 9.91
N ARG A 525 18.55 -11.28 9.02
CA ARG A 525 18.91 -11.29 7.59
C ARG A 525 18.72 -9.94 6.91
N GLN A 526 17.62 -9.25 7.19
CA GLN A 526 17.33 -7.92 6.63
C GLN A 526 18.22 -6.81 7.22
N SER A 527 18.85 -7.07 8.36
CA SER A 527 19.75 -6.17 9.08
C SER A 527 21.23 -6.46 8.82
N LEU A 528 21.58 -7.22 7.76
CA LEU A 528 22.95 -7.53 7.33
C LEU A 528 23.19 -7.10 5.86
N PRO A 529 24.45 -6.93 5.42
CA PRO A 529 24.75 -6.45 4.06
C PRO A 529 24.23 -7.39 2.97
N ALA A 530 23.52 -6.85 1.97
CA ALA A 530 23.00 -7.63 0.83
C ALA A 530 23.92 -7.64 -0.40
N ILE A 531 24.92 -6.76 -0.45
CA ILE A 531 25.89 -6.63 -1.54
C ILE A 531 27.29 -6.38 -0.96
N GLU A 532 28.33 -6.69 -1.75
CA GLU A 532 29.72 -6.66 -1.30
C GLU A 532 30.36 -5.24 -1.28
N ALA A 533 29.57 -4.19 -1.48
CA ALA A 533 30.07 -2.83 -1.58
C ALA A 533 30.32 -2.20 -0.19
N PRO A 534 31.41 -1.45 0.04
CA PRO A 534 31.65 -0.73 1.30
C PRO A 534 30.51 0.20 1.71
N LYS A 535 29.83 0.79 0.73
CA LYS A 535 28.66 1.68 0.95
C LYS A 535 27.43 0.95 1.46
N ALA A 536 27.39 -0.38 1.36
CA ALA A 536 26.32 -1.18 1.93
C ALA A 536 26.44 -1.33 3.45
N PHE A 537 27.56 -0.91 4.05
CA PHE A 537 27.73 -0.99 5.50
C PHE A 537 26.95 0.10 6.23
N LEU A 538 25.97 -0.32 7.04
CA LEU A 538 25.18 0.53 7.93
C LEU A 538 25.48 0.23 9.40
N SER A 539 25.23 1.21 10.28
CA SER A 539 25.44 1.05 11.73
C SER A 539 24.60 -0.07 12.34
N SER A 540 23.42 -0.36 11.77
CA SER A 540 22.55 -1.47 12.19
C SER A 540 23.22 -2.83 12.01
N HIS A 541 24.11 -2.98 11.02
CA HIS A 541 24.81 -4.24 10.75
C HIS A 541 25.76 -4.64 11.88
N GLN A 542 26.33 -3.67 12.60
CA GLN A 542 27.23 -3.95 13.74
C GLN A 542 26.51 -4.73 14.85
N VAL A 543 25.26 -4.35 15.14
CA VAL A 543 24.45 -5.00 16.17
C VAL A 543 24.01 -6.39 15.70
N ALA A 544 23.57 -6.50 14.44
CA ALA A 544 23.15 -7.78 13.87
C ALA A 544 24.30 -8.80 13.79
N LEU A 545 25.49 -8.36 13.38
CA LEU A 545 26.71 -9.17 13.36
C LEU A 545 27.07 -9.69 14.74
N ALA A 546 27.05 -8.81 15.75
CA ALA A 546 27.37 -9.18 17.12
C ALA A 546 26.38 -10.22 17.65
N GLN A 547 25.08 -10.02 17.44
CA GLN A 547 24.03 -10.95 17.88
C GLN A 547 24.19 -12.33 17.23
N LEU A 548 24.43 -12.39 15.91
CA LEU A 548 24.64 -13.64 15.21
C LEU A 548 25.94 -14.32 15.67
N ALA A 549 27.04 -13.57 15.84
CA ALA A 549 28.30 -14.10 16.34
C ALA A 549 28.17 -14.69 17.75
N PHE A 550 27.42 -14.01 18.64
CA PHE A 550 27.15 -14.52 19.98
C PHE A 550 26.35 -15.81 19.96
N GLU A 551 25.38 -15.98 19.07
CA GLU A 551 24.63 -17.24 19.02
C GLU A 551 25.47 -18.40 18.47
N TYR A 552 26.31 -18.16 17.46
CA TYR A 552 27.29 -19.14 17.00
C TYR A 552 28.29 -19.53 18.09
N CYS A 553 28.82 -18.56 18.83
CA CYS A 553 29.72 -18.80 19.96
C CYS A 553 29.00 -19.48 21.14
N ASN A 554 27.73 -19.17 21.38
CA ASN A 554 26.89 -19.85 22.36
C ASN A 554 26.73 -21.34 22.00
N ALA A 555 26.39 -21.65 20.75
CA ALA A 555 26.31 -23.02 20.26
C ALA A 555 27.64 -23.76 20.36
N LEU A 556 28.75 -23.13 19.98
CA LEU A 556 30.09 -23.70 20.11
C LEU A 556 30.45 -24.02 21.58
N MET A 557 30.23 -23.07 22.49
CA MET A 557 30.60 -23.25 23.90
C MET A 557 29.70 -24.27 24.60
N GLU A 558 28.46 -24.45 24.13
CA GLU A 558 27.54 -25.49 24.61
C GLU A 558 27.71 -26.86 23.92
N ASP A 559 28.83 -27.08 23.22
CA ASP A 559 29.17 -28.36 22.58
C ASP A 559 28.15 -28.79 21.51
N ARG A 560 27.45 -27.83 20.89
CA ARG A 560 26.47 -28.06 19.80
C ARG A 560 27.09 -28.02 18.39
N GLY A 561 28.41 -27.94 18.29
CA GLY A 561 29.15 -27.96 17.03
C GLY A 561 29.53 -29.37 16.56
N THR A 562 30.05 -29.47 15.34
CA THR A 562 30.58 -30.73 14.77
C THR A 562 31.94 -31.12 15.38
N ILE A 563 32.64 -30.17 15.99
CA ILE A 563 33.86 -30.37 16.78
C ILE A 563 33.51 -30.04 18.23
N SER A 564 33.81 -30.96 19.15
CA SER A 564 33.56 -30.71 20.57
C SER A 564 34.37 -29.50 21.10
N THR A 565 33.82 -28.76 22.05
CA THR A 565 34.48 -27.59 22.67
C THR A 565 35.84 -27.97 23.26
N ALA A 566 35.98 -29.15 23.86
CA ALA A 566 37.24 -29.65 24.42
C ALA A 566 38.29 -29.97 23.34
N ALA A 567 37.86 -30.43 22.16
CA ALA A 567 38.76 -30.66 21.03
C ALA A 567 39.15 -29.33 20.35
N MET A 568 38.27 -28.32 20.37
CA MET A 568 38.56 -27.00 19.85
C MET A 568 39.53 -26.20 20.74
N PHE A 569 39.42 -26.36 22.06
CA PHE A 569 40.22 -25.64 23.06
C PHE A 569 40.98 -26.61 23.96
N PRO A 570 42.00 -27.30 23.43
CA PRO A 570 42.74 -28.32 24.18
C PRO A 570 43.45 -27.70 25.39
N GLY A 571 43.19 -28.25 26.58
CA GLY A 571 43.82 -27.80 27.82
C GLY A 571 43.11 -26.63 28.54
N PHE A 572 41.97 -26.16 28.02
CA PHE A 572 41.11 -25.21 28.73
C PHE A 572 40.02 -25.94 29.54
N ASN A 573 39.88 -25.62 30.83
CA ASN A 573 38.94 -26.29 31.72
C ASN A 573 37.66 -25.47 31.94
N PHE A 574 36.64 -25.73 31.11
CA PHE A 574 35.33 -25.06 31.19
C PHE A 574 34.53 -25.36 32.47
N GLY A 575 34.88 -26.41 33.21
CA GLY A 575 34.20 -26.79 34.46
C GLY A 575 34.82 -26.17 35.72
N ALA A 576 35.98 -25.52 35.60
CA ALA A 576 36.62 -24.82 36.71
C ALA A 576 36.01 -23.43 36.90
N ALA A 577 36.13 -22.87 38.11
CA ALA A 577 35.78 -21.48 38.37
C ALA A 577 36.64 -20.52 37.52
N PRO A 578 36.12 -19.34 37.12
CA PRO A 578 36.80 -18.43 36.18
C PRO A 578 38.26 -18.13 36.52
N ILE A 579 38.57 -17.80 37.78
CA ILE A 579 39.94 -17.49 38.22
C ILE A 579 40.93 -18.65 38.03
N ILE A 580 40.43 -19.90 38.07
CA ILE A 580 41.24 -21.11 37.89
C ILE A 580 41.36 -21.44 36.39
N ALA A 581 40.25 -21.35 35.64
CA ALA A 581 40.22 -21.66 34.22
C ALA A 581 41.08 -20.69 33.39
N TYR A 582 40.97 -19.39 33.65
CA TYR A 582 41.66 -18.33 32.91
C TYR A 582 43.11 -18.11 33.33
N ALA A 583 43.62 -18.84 34.33
CA ALA A 583 45.05 -18.95 34.56
C ALA A 583 45.79 -19.53 33.33
N ASN A 584 45.08 -20.30 32.48
CA ASN A 584 45.54 -20.80 31.19
C ASN A 584 44.71 -20.21 30.02
N ARG A 585 44.48 -18.90 30.02
CA ARG A 585 43.64 -18.21 29.01
C ARG A 585 44.08 -18.36 27.56
N ASP A 586 45.38 -18.57 27.30
CA ASP A 586 45.88 -18.81 25.92
C ASP A 586 45.32 -20.10 25.31
N ALA A 587 44.95 -21.10 26.12
CA ALA A 587 44.31 -22.32 25.63
C ALA A 587 42.90 -22.08 25.04
N LEU A 588 42.30 -20.91 25.33
CA LEU A 588 41.07 -20.44 24.69
C LEU A 588 41.36 -19.41 23.58
N ILE A 589 42.19 -18.40 23.89
CA ILE A 589 42.43 -17.25 23.00
C ILE A 589 43.15 -17.67 21.71
N GLY A 590 44.23 -18.45 21.81
CA GLY A 590 45.03 -18.84 20.65
C GLY A 590 44.20 -19.55 19.57
N PRO A 591 43.49 -20.65 19.91
CA PRO A 591 42.65 -21.35 18.94
C PRO A 591 41.50 -20.51 18.36
N LEU A 592 40.97 -19.53 19.10
CA LEU A 592 39.95 -18.59 18.58
C LEU A 592 40.56 -17.68 17.51
N ILE A 593 41.69 -17.05 17.82
CA ILE A 593 42.34 -16.12 16.91
C ILE A 593 42.81 -16.85 15.64
N ASP A 594 43.46 -18.01 15.78
CA ASP A 594 43.98 -18.79 14.66
C ASP A 594 42.91 -19.25 13.68
N ARG A 595 41.66 -19.40 14.13
CA ARG A 595 40.53 -19.80 13.29
C ARG A 595 39.79 -18.61 12.68
N ILE A 596 39.65 -17.51 13.42
CA ILE A 596 38.87 -16.33 12.99
C ILE A 596 39.70 -15.40 12.12
N MET A 597 40.98 -15.19 12.45
CA MET A 597 41.87 -14.33 11.67
C MET A 597 42.44 -15.06 10.46
N GLY A 598 42.57 -14.34 9.35
CA GLY A 598 43.08 -14.92 8.10
C GLY A 598 44.59 -15.06 8.09
N ILE A 599 45.10 -15.98 7.27
CA ILE A 599 46.54 -16.18 7.07
C ILE A 599 46.98 -15.30 5.89
N ALA A 600 48.10 -14.59 6.03
CA ALA A 600 48.72 -13.78 4.97
C ALA A 600 47.86 -12.64 4.39
N ILE A 601 46.92 -12.09 5.17
CA ILE A 601 46.15 -10.89 4.79
C ILE A 601 46.98 -9.64 5.10
N GLN A 602 47.13 -8.74 4.12
CA GLN A 602 47.96 -7.52 4.25
C GLN A 602 47.35 -6.45 5.17
N SER A 603 46.02 -6.44 5.33
CA SER A 603 45.28 -5.44 6.11
C SER A 603 44.30 -6.12 7.07
N GLN A 604 44.81 -6.53 8.23
CA GLN A 604 44.05 -7.04 9.37
C GLN A 604 44.75 -6.64 10.69
N PRO A 605 44.07 -6.70 11.85
CA PRO A 605 44.71 -6.49 13.15
C PRO A 605 45.91 -7.43 13.38
N ASP A 606 46.88 -7.02 14.19
CA ASP A 606 47.98 -7.91 14.59
C ASP A 606 47.49 -8.96 15.59
N PHE A 607 48.01 -10.19 15.48
CA PHE A 607 47.66 -11.28 16.39
C PHE A 607 47.91 -10.89 17.86
N VAL A 608 49.03 -10.23 18.14
CA VAL A 608 49.44 -9.85 19.50
C VAL A 608 48.49 -8.81 20.06
N ASP A 609 48.07 -7.82 19.26
CA ASP A 609 47.15 -6.77 19.69
C ASP A 609 45.77 -7.35 20.04
N VAL A 610 45.25 -8.27 19.22
CA VAL A 610 43.97 -8.95 19.50
C VAL A 610 44.10 -9.84 20.74
N ARG A 611 45.18 -10.63 20.84
CA ARG A 611 45.43 -11.48 22.02
C ARG A 611 45.49 -10.66 23.30
N ASP A 612 46.19 -9.54 23.26
CA ASP A 612 46.40 -8.71 24.43
C ASP A 612 45.11 -7.97 24.83
N GLU A 613 44.30 -7.49 23.88
CA GLU A 613 42.98 -6.91 24.20
C GLU A 613 42.01 -7.92 24.85
N LEU A 614 42.07 -9.18 24.43
CA LEU A 614 41.23 -10.24 25.00
C LEU A 614 41.70 -10.68 26.39
N GLY A 615 43.01 -10.76 26.63
CA GLY A 615 43.53 -11.47 27.81
C GLY A 615 44.78 -10.94 28.51
N PHE A 616 45.53 -9.96 27.97
CA PHE A 616 46.85 -9.61 28.52
C PHE A 616 47.16 -8.12 28.67
N ASN A 617 46.30 -7.24 28.16
CA ASN A 617 46.38 -5.81 28.42
C ASN A 617 46.16 -5.55 29.92
N THR A 618 47.18 -4.96 30.55
CA THR A 618 47.22 -4.69 31.99
C THR A 618 46.93 -3.22 32.32
N PHE A 619 47.12 -2.29 31.38
CA PHE A 619 46.62 -0.91 31.36
C PHE A 619 47.27 -0.15 30.17
N ASP A 620 46.49 0.49 29.29
CA ASP A 620 47.01 1.33 28.20
C ASP A 620 46.83 2.84 28.50
N PRO A 621 47.92 3.62 28.65
CA PRO A 621 47.85 5.05 28.95
C PRO A 621 47.40 5.93 27.77
N ILE A 622 47.28 5.41 26.54
CA ILE A 622 46.85 6.17 25.35
C ILE A 622 45.34 6.06 25.14
N THR A 623 44.74 4.88 25.33
CA THR A 623 43.29 4.65 25.17
C THR A 623 42.48 4.81 26.47
N LEU A 624 43.16 4.98 27.62
CA LEU A 624 42.55 5.14 28.96
C LEU A 624 41.63 3.97 29.39
N ARG A 625 41.82 2.77 28.86
CA ARG A 625 41.05 1.57 29.24
C ARG A 625 41.87 0.64 30.17
N PRO A 626 41.43 0.38 31.42
CA PRO A 626 41.99 -0.68 32.28
C PRO A 626 41.37 -2.06 32.02
N ASP A 627 42.21 -3.09 32.23
CA ASP A 627 42.02 -4.54 32.17
C ASP A 627 41.44 -5.11 30.87
N ASN A 628 42.02 -6.19 30.37
CA ASN A 628 41.57 -6.92 29.18
C ASN A 628 40.15 -7.50 29.35
N LEU A 629 39.53 -7.93 28.24
CA LEU A 629 38.14 -8.42 28.25
C LEU A 629 37.89 -9.51 29.30
N ILE A 630 38.79 -10.50 29.40
CA ILE A 630 38.65 -11.60 30.36
C ILE A 630 38.68 -11.07 31.80
N ASP A 631 39.67 -10.24 32.14
CA ASP A 631 39.81 -9.73 33.50
C ASP A 631 38.63 -8.80 33.87
N ARG A 632 38.09 -8.02 32.91
CA ARG A 632 36.85 -7.25 33.09
C ARG A 632 35.63 -8.13 33.38
N MET A 633 35.53 -9.29 32.73
CA MET A 633 34.41 -10.22 32.93
C MET A 633 34.57 -11.11 34.18
N ILE A 634 35.80 -11.29 34.68
CA ILE A 634 36.07 -11.95 35.96
C ILE A 634 35.79 -11.03 37.14
N ALA A 635 36.01 -9.72 36.97
CA ALA A 635 35.77 -8.73 38.01
C ALA A 635 34.33 -8.83 38.57
N PRO A 636 34.12 -8.62 39.89
CA PRO A 636 32.79 -8.67 40.47
C PRO A 636 31.87 -7.63 39.82
N ASN A 637 30.64 -8.05 39.48
CA ASN A 637 29.61 -7.16 38.97
C ASN A 637 29.35 -6.02 39.98
N SER A 638 29.10 -4.80 39.49
CA SER A 638 28.72 -3.67 40.35
C SER A 638 27.31 -3.78 40.92
N ASP A 639 26.47 -4.65 40.34
CA ASP A 639 25.13 -4.96 40.80
C ASP A 639 25.10 -6.33 41.52
N PRO A 640 24.81 -6.38 42.84
CA PRO A 640 24.71 -7.62 43.59
C PRO A 640 23.52 -8.51 43.21
N LEU A 641 22.61 -8.05 42.34
CA LEU A 641 21.48 -8.82 41.80
C LEU A 641 21.79 -9.53 40.47
N GLU A 642 22.89 -9.16 39.80
CA GLU A 642 23.29 -9.77 38.53
C GLU A 642 24.17 -11.01 38.77
N PRO A 643 23.83 -12.18 38.20
CA PRO A 643 24.65 -13.38 38.33
C PRO A 643 26.06 -13.13 37.76
N GLN A 644 27.10 -13.51 38.51
CA GLN A 644 28.46 -13.43 37.98
C GLN A 644 28.64 -14.41 36.82
N ALA A 645 29.30 -13.96 35.75
CA ALA A 645 29.55 -14.79 34.58
C ALA A 645 30.37 -16.04 34.96
N ASP A 646 29.89 -17.22 34.56
CA ASP A 646 30.65 -18.45 34.68
C ASP A 646 31.71 -18.56 33.57
N THR A 647 32.59 -19.55 33.67
CA THR A 647 33.68 -19.76 32.72
C THR A 647 33.19 -19.91 31.27
N ARG A 648 32.00 -20.48 31.06
CA ARG A 648 31.42 -20.64 29.72
C ARG A 648 30.86 -19.31 29.21
N GLY A 649 30.21 -18.52 30.06
CA GLY A 649 29.72 -17.18 29.74
C GLY A 649 30.85 -16.25 29.32
N ILE A 650 31.98 -16.27 30.03
CA ILE A 650 33.17 -15.49 29.64
C ILE A 650 33.73 -15.99 28.31
N ALA A 651 33.77 -17.31 28.07
CA ALA A 651 34.25 -17.86 26.80
C ALA A 651 33.36 -17.49 25.61
N LYS A 652 32.02 -17.42 25.80
CA LYS A 652 31.08 -16.89 24.81
C LYS A 652 31.35 -15.41 24.52
N GLY A 653 31.60 -14.62 25.58
CA GLY A 653 32.03 -13.22 25.51
C GLY A 653 33.25 -13.01 24.61
N VAL A 654 34.33 -13.74 24.91
CA VAL A 654 35.61 -13.68 24.20
C VAL A 654 35.46 -14.15 22.74
N CYS A 655 34.75 -15.25 22.51
CA CYS A 655 34.49 -15.75 21.15
C CYS A 655 33.68 -14.73 20.32
N GLY A 656 32.60 -14.19 20.88
CA GLY A 656 31.73 -13.24 20.19
C GLY A 656 32.45 -11.93 19.85
N ALA A 657 33.36 -11.47 20.72
CA ALA A 657 34.17 -10.27 20.49
C ALA A 657 35.09 -10.39 19.27
N VAL A 658 35.67 -11.58 19.04
CA VAL A 658 36.56 -11.81 17.89
C VAL A 658 35.75 -12.10 16.63
N LEU A 659 34.72 -12.94 16.74
CA LEU A 659 33.90 -13.38 15.61
C LEU A 659 33.01 -12.26 15.05
N GLY A 660 32.47 -11.39 15.91
CA GLY A 660 31.67 -10.23 15.52
C GLY A 660 32.50 -9.02 15.07
N SER A 661 33.82 -9.16 14.95
CA SER A 661 34.73 -8.06 14.60
C SER A 661 34.83 -7.84 13.08
N ALA A 662 35.49 -6.75 12.69
CA ALA A 662 35.77 -6.43 11.29
C ALA A 662 36.54 -7.54 10.55
N VAL A 663 37.27 -8.41 11.25
CA VAL A 663 38.02 -9.54 10.67
C VAL A 663 37.08 -10.49 9.91
N ALA A 664 35.91 -10.77 10.49
CA ALA A 664 34.94 -11.67 9.88
C ALA A 664 33.95 -10.96 8.94
N LEU A 665 34.00 -9.63 8.86
CA LEU A 665 33.11 -8.84 8.01
C LEU A 665 33.79 -8.31 6.73
N ILE A 666 35.00 -7.78 6.83
CA ILE A 666 35.67 -7.10 5.71
C ILE A 666 36.36 -8.13 4.82
N GLN A 667 36.28 -7.94 3.50
CA GLN A 667 36.96 -8.77 2.50
C GLN A 667 37.71 -7.97 1.44
#